data_AF-A0A6V8NEL0-F1
#
_entry.id   AF-A0A6V8NEL0-F1
#
_cell.length_a   1.000
_cell.length_b   1.000
_cell.length_c   1.000
_cell.angle_alpha   90.00
_cell.angle_beta   90.00
_cell.angle_gamma   90.00
#
_symmetry.space_group_name_H-M   'P 1'
#
loop_
_entity.id
_entity.type
_entity.pdbx_description
1 polymer ?
#
loop_
_entity_poly.entity_id
_entity_poly.type
_entity_poly.pdbx_seq_one_letter_code
_entity_poly.pdbx_strand_id
1 'polypeptide(L)'
;MLALDSSIGCIEAIGTDVLDLFSAAPVVLERRTGKGRVAHEAYICAVRRQAGVKVYVGLVAADKKVFVYSSTGDPEPENEYHRTLDEALEFAKGLGFCPERVNLNYSPAMREVVLRNIKILRPPGSKVQALLRHGTADAPTPRHAAKSTPADTTGTDAELGELPLSFDDPAPDHEPPLVAPLPVPVPVPVAVAAPVSPEPARLASAPPPEPARLASTPPPEPAPEVADTLEAELAQVTDQHQEFRRQTAQERALLQERLQRAEEERDQGARELAQLKRQMSETSRAAAKRSSNEQAELRTQSETLGKVAAQLAELTSAHEAMGARHTRLEAEFMEQSNRLVTAQQELAKRRQEQEALCRKLEESEASCREQAGRLAVAEEEATRQARLQGKAAKDLHKLEKKREKATGEAQVLRAEVDRLTEARDLAVAAHQELLEECDRLRQSLETAQQHGAEQLAETVRAGALEKRVEKLLAERQQQATELANLEAALDLAMSERSHYEQENRALMRELAALNAQLLVTESAPPALPAAPVQQRSSLPADPVEVSQEAREEELPQLDAWQEDEVPEACQFPEFPTPSPAWEAPAGAEAHEDQAPLSHRHTSVAADWYQWSGGGAPSVQLASSDDDFFPADDAATDGCGLFLLAPGADSLTCRSPEGVVQFHRSVNVASLSPEGKAPVVCQGYILALALEKRFQVAVALHATQGGRNWLYLPERQPERPEELPQALDAALAFAESVGLLMEQVPVQDRAAALARCPVLACAGKGT
;
A
#
# COMPACT_ATOMS: atom_id res chain seq x y z
N MET A 1 -28.33 -12.02 -5.16
CA MET A 1 -28.87 -13.17 -4.38
C MET A 1 -28.06 -14.44 -4.64
N LEU A 2 -27.54 -15.05 -3.57
CA LEU A 2 -26.73 -16.26 -3.64
C LEU A 2 -27.60 -17.52 -3.53
N ALA A 3 -27.39 -18.49 -4.44
CA ALA A 3 -28.02 -19.80 -4.39
C ALA A 3 -26.97 -20.90 -4.28
N LEU A 4 -27.36 -22.02 -3.66
CA LEU A 4 -26.51 -23.21 -3.57
C LEU A 4 -26.32 -23.81 -4.96
N ASP A 5 -25.08 -23.84 -5.44
CA ASP A 5 -24.71 -24.52 -6.68
C ASP A 5 -24.24 -25.94 -6.35
N SER A 6 -25.19 -26.87 -6.37
CA SER A 6 -24.93 -28.29 -6.10
C SER A 6 -24.02 -28.97 -7.13
N SER A 7 -23.78 -28.34 -8.29
CA SER A 7 -22.91 -28.89 -9.33
C SER A 7 -21.42 -28.68 -9.02
N ILE A 8 -21.10 -27.72 -8.15
CA ILE A 8 -19.73 -27.32 -7.83
C ILE A 8 -19.32 -27.90 -6.47
N GLY A 9 -18.20 -28.62 -6.42
CA GLY A 9 -17.62 -29.14 -5.16
C GLY A 9 -16.26 -28.58 -4.83
N CYS A 10 -15.61 -27.99 -5.83
CA CYS A 10 -14.43 -27.15 -5.67
C CYS A 10 -14.48 -26.07 -6.75
N ILE A 11 -13.96 -24.89 -6.42
CA ILE A 11 -13.90 -23.76 -7.33
C ILE A 11 -12.56 -23.84 -8.07
N GLU A 12 -12.63 -24.09 -9.38
CA GLU A 12 -11.45 -24.14 -10.23
C GLU A 12 -11.04 -22.72 -10.65
N ALA A 13 -9.84 -22.29 -10.27
CA ALA A 13 -9.31 -20.96 -10.56
C ALA A 13 -7.78 -20.99 -10.70
N ILE A 14 -7.24 -20.21 -11.63
CA ILE A 14 -5.80 -19.92 -11.70
C ILE A 14 -5.48 -18.84 -10.67
N GLY A 15 -4.26 -18.83 -10.14
CA GLY A 15 -3.88 -17.87 -9.11
C GLY A 15 -4.06 -16.41 -9.52
N THR A 16 -3.83 -16.09 -10.80
CA THR A 16 -4.04 -14.75 -11.38
C THR A 16 -5.51 -14.32 -11.42
N ASP A 17 -6.43 -15.28 -11.47
CA ASP A 17 -7.86 -15.02 -11.67
C ASP A 17 -8.58 -14.71 -10.36
N VAL A 18 -8.00 -15.03 -9.21
CA VAL A 18 -8.63 -14.82 -7.89
C VAL A 18 -8.42 -13.37 -7.44
N LEU A 19 -9.39 -12.48 -7.70
CA LEU A 19 -9.27 -11.05 -7.39
C LEU A 19 -9.25 -10.77 -5.88
N ASP A 20 -10.20 -11.38 -5.16
CA ASP A 20 -10.34 -11.23 -3.72
C ASP A 20 -10.57 -12.60 -3.07
N LEU A 21 -10.03 -12.78 -1.87
CA LEU A 21 -10.21 -13.96 -1.04
C LEU A 21 -10.42 -13.56 0.41
N PHE A 22 -11.42 -14.16 1.04
CA PHE A 22 -11.67 -14.06 2.46
C PHE A 22 -11.77 -15.45 3.06
N SER A 23 -11.26 -15.61 4.28
CA SER A 23 -11.37 -16.83 5.07
C SER A 23 -11.95 -16.51 6.44
N ALA A 24 -12.82 -17.37 6.95
CA ALA A 24 -13.39 -17.23 8.29
C ALA A 24 -13.02 -18.44 9.17
N ALA A 25 -12.83 -18.18 10.46
CA ALA A 25 -12.63 -19.22 11.46
C ALA A 25 -13.82 -20.20 11.52
N PRO A 26 -13.61 -21.44 11.99
CA PRO A 26 -14.68 -22.43 12.05
C PRO A 26 -15.86 -22.01 12.95
N VAL A 27 -17.09 -22.08 12.42
CA VAL A 27 -18.34 -21.82 13.15
C VAL A 27 -19.18 -23.09 13.21
N VAL A 28 -19.74 -23.36 14.39
CA VAL A 28 -20.57 -24.54 14.62
C VAL A 28 -22.01 -24.26 14.16
N LEU A 29 -22.40 -24.86 13.04
CA LEU A 29 -23.75 -24.73 12.48
C LEU A 29 -24.59 -25.97 12.82
N GLU A 30 -25.89 -25.75 13.01
CA GLU A 30 -26.87 -26.82 13.23
C GLU A 30 -27.26 -27.46 11.90
N ARG A 31 -27.22 -28.80 11.81
CA ARG A 31 -27.70 -29.51 10.62
C ARG A 31 -29.21 -29.41 10.50
N ARG A 32 -29.71 -29.16 9.29
CA ARG A 32 -31.15 -29.05 8.99
C ARG A 32 -31.92 -30.34 9.32
N THR A 33 -31.27 -31.50 9.21
CA THR A 33 -31.84 -32.81 9.58
C THR A 33 -31.89 -33.08 11.09
N GLY A 34 -31.55 -32.11 11.94
CA GLY A 34 -31.87 -32.12 13.37
C GLY A 34 -31.01 -33.03 14.25
N LYS A 35 -29.99 -33.72 13.72
CA LYS A 35 -29.06 -34.53 14.52
C LYS A 35 -27.61 -34.16 14.22
N GLY A 36 -27.10 -33.21 15.00
CA GLY A 36 -25.68 -32.89 15.07
C GLY A 36 -25.34 -31.44 14.75
N ARG A 37 -24.35 -30.93 15.47
CA ARG A 37 -23.68 -29.66 15.23
C ARG A 37 -22.34 -29.95 14.57
N VAL A 38 -22.05 -29.29 13.46
CA VAL A 38 -20.79 -29.50 12.71
C VAL A 38 -20.10 -28.16 12.54
N ALA A 39 -18.81 -28.12 12.86
CA ALA A 39 -17.97 -26.96 12.57
C ALA A 39 -17.77 -26.84 11.06
N HIS A 40 -18.05 -25.67 10.53
CA HIS A 40 -17.83 -25.30 9.14
C HIS A 40 -16.80 -24.19 9.09
N GLU A 41 -15.89 -24.22 8.13
CA GLU A 41 -15.07 -23.08 7.74
C GLU A 41 -15.73 -22.40 6.54
N ALA A 42 -15.64 -21.07 6.44
CA ALA A 42 -16.16 -20.34 5.30
C ALA A 42 -15.03 -19.66 4.52
N TYR A 43 -15.14 -19.70 3.20
CA TYR A 43 -14.23 -19.07 2.26
C TYR A 43 -15.06 -18.32 1.22
N ILE A 44 -14.71 -17.07 0.96
CA ILE A 44 -15.39 -16.23 -0.03
C ILE A 44 -14.34 -15.81 -1.04
N CYS A 45 -14.58 -16.03 -2.32
CA CYS A 45 -13.63 -15.64 -3.36
C CYS A 45 -14.33 -15.05 -4.57
N ALA A 46 -13.75 -13.98 -5.12
CA ALA A 46 -14.12 -13.40 -6.41
C ALA A 46 -13.14 -13.92 -7.47
N VAL A 47 -13.65 -14.65 -8.47
CA VAL A 47 -12.83 -15.29 -9.50
C VAL A 47 -13.18 -14.74 -10.87
N ARG A 48 -12.18 -14.25 -11.59
CA ARG A 48 -12.27 -13.82 -12.98
C ARG A 48 -12.50 -15.05 -13.88
N ARG A 49 -13.58 -14.99 -14.66
CA ARG A 49 -13.94 -15.94 -15.72
C ARG A 49 -13.91 -15.21 -17.06
N GLN A 50 -13.99 -15.95 -18.16
CA GLN A 50 -13.92 -15.36 -19.51
C GLN A 50 -14.98 -14.27 -19.76
N ALA A 51 -16.16 -14.37 -19.13
CA ALA A 51 -17.28 -13.45 -19.33
C ALA A 51 -17.43 -12.37 -18.23
N GLY A 52 -16.57 -12.37 -17.21
CA GLY A 52 -16.69 -11.46 -16.05
C GLY A 52 -16.20 -12.10 -14.75
N VAL A 53 -16.50 -11.50 -13.62
CA VAL A 53 -16.14 -11.97 -12.28
C VAL A 53 -17.33 -12.68 -11.66
N LYS A 54 -17.08 -13.87 -11.10
CA LYS A 54 -18.08 -14.63 -10.35
C LYS A 54 -17.64 -14.78 -8.91
N VAL A 55 -18.52 -14.42 -7.99
CA VAL A 55 -18.28 -14.52 -6.54
C VAL A 55 -18.85 -15.85 -6.03
N TYR A 56 -18.04 -16.55 -5.25
CA TYR A 56 -18.40 -17.82 -4.64
C TYR A 56 -18.25 -17.75 -3.12
N VAL A 57 -19.16 -18.41 -2.41
CA VAL A 57 -19.07 -18.68 -0.97
C VAL A 57 -18.99 -20.18 -0.78
N GLY A 58 -17.83 -20.69 -0.38
CA GLY A 58 -17.62 -22.10 -0.06
C GLY A 58 -17.66 -22.33 1.44
N LEU A 59 -18.51 -23.24 1.90
CA LEU A 59 -18.54 -23.74 3.28
C LEU A 59 -17.95 -25.15 3.32
N VAL A 60 -16.91 -25.35 4.14
CA VAL A 60 -16.24 -26.64 4.32
C VAL A 60 -16.57 -27.19 5.69
N ALA A 61 -17.39 -28.24 5.74
CA ALA A 61 -17.70 -28.94 6.97
C ALA A 61 -16.51 -29.79 7.46
N ALA A 62 -16.43 -30.02 8.77
CA ALA A 62 -15.41 -30.88 9.38
C ALA A 62 -15.41 -32.33 8.84
N ASP A 63 -16.55 -32.81 8.31
CA ASP A 63 -16.68 -34.11 7.64
C ASP A 63 -16.23 -34.10 6.16
N LYS A 64 -15.54 -33.03 5.74
CA LYS A 64 -15.02 -32.81 4.38
C LYS A 64 -16.12 -32.62 3.33
N LYS A 65 -17.37 -32.33 3.73
CA LYS A 65 -18.39 -31.88 2.78
C LYS A 65 -18.20 -30.42 2.41
N VAL A 66 -18.38 -30.09 1.14
CA VAL A 66 -18.31 -28.72 0.63
C VAL A 66 -19.67 -28.30 0.09
N PHE A 67 -20.08 -27.09 0.45
CA PHE A 67 -21.27 -26.42 -0.06
C PHE A 67 -20.83 -25.12 -0.73
N VAL A 68 -21.07 -24.97 -2.03
CA VAL A 68 -20.71 -23.76 -2.77
C VAL A 68 -21.97 -22.98 -3.11
N TYR A 69 -22.01 -21.70 -2.73
CA TYR A 69 -23.05 -20.76 -3.10
C TYR A 69 -22.47 -19.78 -4.11
N SER A 70 -23.24 -19.44 -5.13
CA SER A 70 -22.87 -18.41 -6.12
C SER A 70 -24.09 -17.58 -6.52
N SER A 71 -23.87 -16.42 -7.11
CA SER A 71 -24.95 -15.64 -7.73
C SER A 71 -25.59 -16.45 -8.87
N THR A 72 -26.92 -16.39 -8.98
CA THR A 72 -27.71 -17.13 -9.98
C THR A 72 -27.67 -16.52 -11.39
N GLY A 73 -26.80 -15.54 -11.63
CA GLY A 73 -26.66 -14.85 -12.91
C GLY A 73 -25.39 -15.22 -13.67
N ASP A 74 -25.27 -14.60 -14.84
CA ASP A 74 -24.02 -14.53 -15.58
C ASP A 74 -22.95 -13.78 -14.76
N PRO A 75 -21.66 -14.04 -15.01
CA PRO A 75 -20.58 -13.30 -14.36
C PRO A 75 -20.75 -11.79 -14.55
N GLU A 76 -20.56 -11.02 -13.47
CA GLU A 76 -20.67 -9.57 -13.50
C GLU A 76 -19.40 -8.95 -14.09
N PRO A 77 -19.45 -7.75 -14.71
CA PRO A 77 -18.23 -7.09 -15.15
C PRO A 77 -17.33 -6.75 -13.94
N GLU A 78 -16.03 -6.64 -14.17
CA GLU A 78 -15.02 -6.47 -13.12
C GLU A 78 -15.17 -5.18 -12.30
N ASN A 79 -15.93 -4.20 -12.77
CA ASN A 79 -16.24 -2.99 -12.02
C ASN A 79 -17.43 -3.13 -11.05
N GLU A 80 -18.26 -4.18 -11.16
CA GLU A 80 -19.51 -4.31 -10.41
C GLU A 80 -19.52 -5.44 -9.36
N TYR A 81 -18.57 -6.38 -9.44
CA TYR A 81 -18.55 -7.56 -8.55
C TYR A 81 -18.46 -7.24 -7.06
N HIS A 82 -18.00 -6.04 -6.69
CA HIS A 82 -17.94 -5.60 -5.29
C HIS A 82 -19.30 -5.64 -4.61
N ARG A 83 -20.40 -5.36 -5.34
CA ARG A 83 -21.77 -5.47 -4.78
C ARG A 83 -22.10 -6.91 -4.42
N THR A 84 -21.83 -7.85 -5.32
CA THR A 84 -22.04 -9.29 -5.07
C THR A 84 -21.08 -9.83 -4.00
N LEU A 85 -19.88 -9.28 -3.90
CA LEU A 85 -18.92 -9.59 -2.84
C LEU A 85 -19.44 -9.13 -1.47
N ASP A 86 -20.02 -7.93 -1.36
CA ASP A 86 -20.63 -7.43 -0.14
C ASP A 86 -21.86 -8.27 0.25
N GLU A 87 -22.73 -8.65 -0.71
CA GLU A 87 -23.82 -9.60 -0.48
C GLU A 87 -23.31 -10.94 0.06
N ALA A 88 -22.18 -11.44 -0.46
CA ALA A 88 -21.55 -12.68 -0.02
C ALA A 88 -20.97 -12.58 1.40
N LEU A 89 -20.36 -11.43 1.73
CA LEU A 89 -19.88 -11.14 3.09
C LEU A 89 -21.04 -11.03 4.08
N GLU A 90 -22.13 -10.36 3.72
CA GLU A 90 -23.35 -10.29 4.53
C GLU A 90 -24.00 -11.66 4.72
N PHE A 91 -24.06 -12.47 3.66
CA PHE A 91 -24.56 -13.84 3.72
C PHE A 91 -23.76 -14.69 4.71
N ALA A 92 -22.42 -14.64 4.66
CA ALA A 92 -21.56 -15.35 5.60
C ALA A 92 -21.71 -14.83 7.04
N LYS A 93 -21.80 -13.51 7.22
CA LYS A 93 -22.07 -12.90 8.54
C LYS A 93 -23.43 -13.32 9.11
N GLY A 94 -24.46 -13.44 8.26
CA GLY A 94 -25.78 -13.95 8.63
C GLY A 94 -25.81 -15.42 9.07
N LEU A 95 -24.77 -16.19 8.72
CA LEU A 95 -24.54 -17.54 9.22
C LEU A 95 -23.68 -17.58 10.50
N GLY A 96 -23.17 -16.43 10.95
CA GLY A 96 -22.34 -16.29 12.15
C GLY A 96 -20.83 -16.32 11.90
N PHE A 97 -20.39 -16.24 10.64
CA PHE A 97 -18.97 -16.14 10.31
C PHE A 97 -18.45 -14.70 10.42
N CYS A 98 -17.17 -14.55 10.73
CA CYS A 98 -16.43 -13.28 10.62
C CYS A 98 -15.34 -13.45 9.53
N PRO A 99 -15.64 -13.14 8.26
CA PRO A 99 -14.67 -13.28 7.18
C PRO A 99 -13.54 -12.27 7.31
N GLU A 100 -12.30 -12.74 7.25
CA GLU A 100 -11.09 -11.92 7.23
C GLU A 100 -10.49 -11.94 5.82
N ARG A 101 -10.05 -10.78 5.34
CA ARG A 101 -9.45 -10.66 3.99
C ARG A 101 -8.08 -11.32 4.01
N VAL A 102 -7.87 -12.26 3.09
CA VAL A 102 -6.57 -12.87 2.84
C VAL A 102 -5.80 -11.93 1.91
N ASN A 103 -4.60 -11.53 2.31
CA ASN A 103 -3.74 -10.72 1.45
C ASN A 103 -3.32 -11.56 0.23
N LEU A 104 -3.53 -11.04 -0.98
CA LEU A 104 -3.09 -11.67 -2.23
C LEU A 104 -2.03 -10.84 -2.97
N ASN A 105 -1.56 -9.75 -2.37
CA ASN A 105 -0.52 -8.87 -2.91
C ASN A 105 0.88 -9.48 -2.72
N TYR A 106 1.04 -10.74 -3.13
CA TYR A 106 2.31 -11.45 -3.11
C TYR A 106 2.79 -11.72 -4.54
N SER A 107 4.05 -12.15 -4.67
CA SER A 107 4.57 -12.66 -5.94
C SER A 107 3.68 -13.81 -6.47
N PRO A 108 3.62 -14.04 -7.80
CA PRO A 108 2.78 -15.08 -8.39
C PRO A 108 2.97 -16.48 -7.76
N ALA A 109 4.22 -16.84 -7.46
CA ALA A 109 4.55 -18.11 -6.81
C ALA A 109 3.98 -18.22 -5.39
N MET A 110 4.15 -17.17 -4.58
CA MET A 110 3.64 -17.14 -3.21
C MET A 110 2.10 -17.10 -3.18
N ARG A 111 1.49 -16.34 -4.10
CA ARG A 111 0.04 -16.32 -4.28
C ARG A 111 -0.49 -17.72 -4.60
N GLU A 112 0.20 -18.47 -5.47
CA GLU A 112 -0.18 -19.85 -5.76
C GLU A 112 -0.09 -20.76 -4.52
N VAL A 113 0.95 -20.62 -3.69
CA VAL A 113 1.08 -21.37 -2.43
C VAL A 113 -0.07 -21.05 -1.47
N VAL A 114 -0.40 -19.77 -1.29
CA VAL A 114 -1.54 -19.35 -0.45
C VAL A 114 -2.85 -19.94 -0.96
N LEU A 115 -3.10 -19.86 -2.27
CA LEU A 115 -4.33 -20.38 -2.87
C LEU A 115 -4.43 -21.91 -2.83
N ARG A 116 -3.31 -22.64 -2.95
CA ARG A 116 -3.26 -24.10 -2.79
C ARG A 116 -3.59 -24.55 -1.36
N ASN A 117 -3.37 -23.71 -0.35
CA ASN A 117 -3.75 -24.00 1.04
C ASN A 117 -5.25 -23.79 1.31
N ILE A 118 -5.98 -23.15 0.40
CA ILE A 118 -7.43 -22.96 0.52
C ILE A 118 -8.16 -24.21 0.06
N LYS A 119 -8.86 -24.87 0.99
CA LYS A 119 -9.49 -26.18 0.78
C LYS A 119 -10.47 -26.20 -0.41
N ILE A 120 -11.14 -25.09 -0.70
CA ILE A 120 -12.16 -25.00 -1.75
C ILE A 120 -11.61 -24.65 -3.13
N LEU A 121 -10.38 -24.13 -3.23
CA LEU A 121 -9.80 -23.65 -4.48
C LEU A 121 -8.90 -24.72 -5.10
N ARG A 122 -8.92 -24.80 -6.43
CA ARG A 122 -8.15 -25.78 -7.19
C ARG A 122 -7.63 -25.18 -8.50
N PRO A 123 -6.39 -25.48 -8.89
CA PRO A 123 -5.91 -25.15 -10.23
C PRO A 123 -6.71 -25.90 -11.30
N PRO A 124 -7.12 -25.26 -12.40
CA PRO A 124 -7.85 -25.94 -13.47
C PRO A 124 -7.06 -27.14 -14.01
N GLY A 125 -7.74 -28.26 -14.27
CA GLY A 125 -7.12 -29.49 -14.79
C GLY A 125 -6.43 -30.38 -13.75
N SER A 126 -6.44 -30.01 -12.46
CA SER A 126 -5.93 -30.86 -11.38
C SER A 126 -6.72 -32.18 -11.27
N LYS A 127 -6.10 -33.29 -11.67
CA LYS A 127 -6.66 -34.66 -11.56
C LYS A 127 -6.73 -35.22 -10.14
N VAL A 128 -6.19 -34.52 -9.15
CA VAL A 128 -6.28 -34.94 -7.74
C VAL A 128 -7.77 -35.03 -7.43
N GLN A 129 -8.37 -36.22 -7.27
CA GLN A 129 -9.79 -36.27 -6.86
C GLN A 129 -9.93 -35.48 -5.56
N ALA A 130 -10.88 -34.56 -5.50
CA ALA A 130 -11.10 -33.80 -4.28
C ALA A 130 -11.37 -34.82 -3.16
N LEU A 131 -10.52 -34.81 -2.12
CA LEU A 131 -10.79 -35.51 -0.87
C LEU A 131 -12.08 -35.00 -0.20
N LEU A 132 -12.66 -33.94 -0.77
CA LEU A 132 -13.88 -33.29 -0.37
C LEU A 132 -15.06 -33.88 -1.12
N ARG A 133 -16.14 -34.17 -0.39
CA ARG A 133 -17.39 -34.71 -0.95
C ARG A 133 -18.35 -33.56 -1.24
N HIS A 134 -19.00 -33.58 -2.40
CA HIS A 134 -20.07 -32.63 -2.69
C HIS A 134 -21.22 -32.84 -1.70
N GLY A 135 -21.56 -31.80 -0.92
CA GLY A 135 -22.68 -31.82 0.00
C GLY A 135 -23.91 -31.19 -0.64
N THR A 136 -24.99 -31.95 -0.84
CA THR A 136 -26.28 -31.41 -1.31
C THR A 136 -27.34 -31.46 -0.22
N ALA A 137 -27.39 -32.57 0.53
CA ALA A 137 -28.19 -32.68 1.74
C ALA A 137 -27.50 -31.93 2.90
N ASP A 138 -28.28 -31.12 3.63
CA ASP A 138 -27.87 -30.35 4.83
C ASP A 138 -27.13 -29.02 4.60
N ALA A 139 -27.22 -28.42 3.41
CA ALA A 139 -26.64 -27.10 3.16
C ALA A 139 -27.17 -26.03 4.14
N PRO A 140 -26.31 -25.29 4.86
CA PRO A 140 -26.73 -24.24 5.78
C PRO A 140 -27.49 -23.11 5.07
N THR A 141 -28.63 -22.68 5.60
CA THR A 141 -29.36 -21.52 5.08
C THR A 141 -29.41 -20.43 6.13
N PRO A 142 -29.13 -19.15 5.79
CA PRO A 142 -29.18 -18.05 6.74
C PRO A 142 -30.58 -17.93 7.34
N ARG A 143 -30.65 -17.74 8.67
CA ARG A 143 -31.92 -17.72 9.42
C ARG A 143 -32.81 -16.51 9.09
N HIS A 144 -32.28 -15.49 8.41
CA HIS A 144 -32.96 -14.21 8.19
C HIS A 144 -33.73 -14.08 6.87
N ALA A 145 -33.73 -15.09 5.99
CA ALA A 145 -34.51 -15.04 4.75
C ALA A 145 -36.02 -15.35 4.93
N ALA A 146 -36.46 -15.77 6.12
CA ALA A 146 -37.87 -16.00 6.43
C ALA A 146 -38.57 -14.73 6.91
N LYS A 147 -38.62 -13.69 6.06
CA LYS A 147 -39.46 -12.51 6.29
C LYS A 147 -40.87 -12.80 5.78
N SER A 148 -41.69 -13.32 6.69
CA SER A 148 -43.15 -13.13 6.78
C SER A 148 -43.86 -12.60 5.53
N THR A 149 -44.29 -13.48 4.63
CA THR A 149 -45.55 -13.27 3.89
C THR A 149 -46.69 -13.75 4.78
N PRO A 150 -47.65 -12.87 5.17
CA PRO A 150 -48.84 -13.32 5.88
C PRO A 150 -49.68 -14.18 4.92
N ALA A 151 -49.85 -15.44 5.27
CA ALA A 151 -50.85 -16.30 4.68
C ALA A 151 -52.21 -15.82 5.17
N ASP A 152 -53.00 -15.20 4.29
CA ASP A 152 -54.43 -15.05 4.50
C ASP A 152 -55.18 -15.77 3.38
N THR A 153 -56.19 -16.50 3.83
CA THR A 153 -57.01 -17.47 3.12
C THR A 153 -58.07 -16.81 2.26
N THR A 154 -58.34 -17.38 1.08
CA THR A 154 -59.65 -17.88 0.58
C THR A 154 -59.78 -17.70 -0.92
N GLY A 155 -60.20 -18.77 -1.59
CA GLY A 155 -60.48 -18.77 -3.02
C GLY A 155 -61.80 -18.11 -3.35
N THR A 156 -61.86 -17.55 -4.55
CA THR A 156 -63.07 -17.55 -5.39
C THR A 156 -62.63 -17.33 -6.83
N ASP A 157 -63.12 -18.21 -7.71
CA ASP A 157 -63.06 -18.06 -9.17
C ASP A 157 -63.61 -16.70 -9.60
N ALA A 158 -62.88 -16.00 -10.49
CA ALA A 158 -63.50 -15.11 -11.47
C ALA A 158 -62.51 -14.79 -12.60
N GLU A 159 -63.01 -15.08 -13.79
CA GLU A 159 -62.50 -14.90 -15.13
C GLU A 159 -62.45 -13.41 -15.56
N LEU A 160 -61.68 -13.14 -16.61
CA LEU A 160 -61.68 -11.98 -17.52
C LEU A 160 -60.84 -10.74 -17.17
N GLY A 161 -59.99 -10.35 -18.14
CA GLY A 161 -59.73 -8.94 -18.44
C GLY A 161 -58.30 -8.60 -18.86
N GLU A 162 -57.96 -8.80 -20.13
CA GLU A 162 -56.85 -8.10 -20.79
C GLU A 162 -57.12 -6.59 -20.85
N LEU A 163 -56.10 -5.75 -20.59
CA LEU A 163 -55.50 -4.79 -21.54
C LEU A 163 -54.60 -3.74 -20.82
N PRO A 164 -53.67 -3.11 -21.55
CA PRO A 164 -52.43 -2.52 -21.03
C PRO A 164 -52.51 -1.00 -20.90
N LEU A 165 -51.80 -0.41 -19.93
CA LEU A 165 -51.49 1.01 -19.97
C LEU A 165 -50.07 1.30 -19.46
N SER A 166 -49.34 1.95 -20.36
CA SER A 166 -48.07 2.65 -20.23
C SER A 166 -48.01 3.59 -19.03
N PHE A 167 -46.84 3.63 -18.37
CA PHE A 167 -46.46 4.73 -17.50
C PHE A 167 -45.32 5.50 -18.14
N ASP A 168 -45.65 6.70 -18.63
CA ASP A 168 -44.72 7.78 -18.91
C ASP A 168 -44.27 8.43 -17.59
N ASP A 169 -43.00 8.84 -17.57
CA ASP A 169 -42.42 9.79 -16.61
C ASP A 169 -43.25 11.08 -16.47
N PRO A 170 -43.18 11.74 -15.31
CA PRO A 170 -42.65 13.10 -15.39
C PRO A 170 -41.71 13.53 -14.25
N ALA A 171 -40.85 14.46 -14.64
CA ALA A 171 -39.87 15.22 -13.88
C ALA A 171 -40.44 16.03 -12.69
N PRO A 172 -39.57 16.55 -11.78
CA PRO A 172 -39.96 17.09 -10.49
C PRO A 172 -40.16 18.61 -10.54
N ASP A 173 -41.19 19.10 -9.86
CA ASP A 173 -41.22 20.43 -9.23
C ASP A 173 -42.46 20.47 -8.34
N HIS A 174 -42.29 20.82 -7.06
CA HIS A 174 -43.16 21.72 -6.29
C HIS A 174 -42.75 21.78 -4.81
N GLU A 175 -42.69 23.02 -4.33
CA GLU A 175 -42.41 23.49 -2.97
C GLU A 175 -43.30 22.84 -1.89
N PRO A 176 -42.81 22.71 -0.63
CA PRO A 176 -43.66 22.31 0.48
C PRO A 176 -44.50 23.49 1.01
N PRO A 177 -45.77 23.26 1.40
CA PRO A 177 -46.63 24.32 1.94
C PRO A 177 -46.37 24.59 3.43
N LEU A 178 -46.50 25.87 3.79
CA LEU A 178 -46.59 26.37 5.16
C LEU A 178 -47.70 25.66 5.95
N VAL A 179 -47.33 25.06 7.08
CA VAL A 179 -48.27 24.59 8.10
C VAL A 179 -48.58 25.74 9.06
N ALA A 180 -49.88 26.07 9.14
CA ALA A 180 -50.43 27.08 10.04
C ALA A 180 -50.38 26.63 11.53
N PRO A 181 -50.24 27.56 12.49
CA PRO A 181 -50.24 27.24 13.91
C PRO A 181 -51.65 26.98 14.46
N LEU A 182 -51.76 25.96 15.32
CA LEU A 182 -52.96 25.59 16.08
C LEU A 182 -53.34 26.67 17.13
N PRO A 183 -54.63 26.85 17.44
CA PRO A 183 -55.10 27.87 18.37
C PRO A 183 -55.01 27.44 19.84
N VAL A 184 -54.66 28.42 20.68
CA VAL A 184 -54.59 28.38 22.15
C VAL A 184 -55.99 28.20 22.76
N PRO A 185 -56.17 27.41 23.84
CA PRO A 185 -57.44 27.31 24.55
C PRO A 185 -57.70 28.53 25.45
N VAL A 186 -58.91 29.08 25.32
CA VAL A 186 -59.50 30.16 26.13
C VAL A 186 -59.91 29.65 27.51
N PRO A 187 -59.66 30.38 28.62
CA PRO A 187 -60.19 30.02 29.93
C PRO A 187 -61.67 30.43 30.09
N VAL A 188 -62.48 29.51 30.59
CA VAL A 188 -63.88 29.70 30.99
C VAL A 188 -63.93 30.36 32.38
N PRO A 189 -64.67 31.48 32.59
CA PRO A 189 -64.98 31.97 33.93
C PRO A 189 -66.28 31.33 34.42
N VAL A 190 -66.21 30.50 35.46
CA VAL A 190 -67.40 30.02 36.18
C VAL A 190 -67.76 31.02 37.27
N ALA A 191 -68.97 31.57 37.14
CA ALA A 191 -69.64 32.45 38.07
C ALA A 191 -69.89 31.77 39.42
N VAL A 192 -69.63 32.49 40.52
CA VAL A 192 -70.10 32.15 41.86
C VAL A 192 -71.16 33.17 42.27
N ALA A 193 -72.41 32.72 42.30
CA ALA A 193 -73.52 33.44 42.90
C ALA A 193 -73.59 33.15 44.42
N ALA A 194 -73.90 34.20 45.18
CA ALA A 194 -74.28 34.19 46.59
C ALA A 194 -75.52 33.28 46.84
N PRO A 195 -75.90 32.89 48.09
CA PRO A 195 -76.36 33.86 49.12
C PRO A 195 -76.23 33.46 50.63
N VAL A 196 -76.32 34.50 51.48
CA VAL A 196 -77.04 34.59 52.78
C VAL A 196 -76.51 33.86 54.05
N SER A 197 -76.21 34.69 55.07
CA SER A 197 -75.90 34.36 56.49
C SER A 197 -77.10 33.82 57.28
N PRO A 198 -76.93 33.28 58.52
CA PRO A 198 -76.89 34.15 59.71
C PRO A 198 -75.99 33.69 60.91
N GLU A 199 -75.51 34.69 61.66
CA GLU A 199 -75.33 34.84 63.14
C GLU A 199 -74.99 33.66 64.09
N PRO A 200 -74.15 33.88 65.13
CA PRO A 200 -74.71 34.43 66.38
C PRO A 200 -73.80 35.39 67.19
N ALA A 201 -74.40 36.40 67.81
CA ALA A 201 -73.84 37.13 68.94
C ALA A 201 -74.85 37.20 70.10
N ARG A 202 -74.34 37.01 71.32
CA ARG A 202 -75.08 37.02 72.60
C ARG A 202 -75.25 38.44 73.16
N LEU A 203 -76.20 38.57 74.11
CA LEU A 203 -76.31 39.51 75.26
C LEU A 203 -77.37 40.62 75.18
N ALA A 204 -78.45 40.47 75.97
CA ALA A 204 -79.13 41.49 76.83
C ALA A 204 -80.44 40.88 77.38
N SER A 205 -80.55 40.57 78.70
CA SER A 205 -81.37 41.29 79.71
C SER A 205 -82.80 41.65 79.24
N ALA A 206 -83.93 41.21 79.84
CA ALA A 206 -84.44 41.50 81.20
C ALA A 206 -85.85 40.84 81.39
N PRO A 207 -86.42 40.77 82.61
CA PRO A 207 -87.52 39.84 82.98
C PRO A 207 -88.93 40.45 82.92
N PRO A 208 -90.00 39.64 83.14
CA PRO A 208 -91.03 40.08 84.08
C PRO A 208 -91.49 38.98 85.06
N PRO A 209 -92.21 39.35 86.15
CA PRO A 209 -92.47 38.49 87.29
C PRO A 209 -93.92 37.96 87.34
N GLU A 210 -94.12 36.84 88.05
CA GLU A 210 -95.37 36.51 88.78
C GLU A 210 -95.59 37.51 89.95
N PRO A 211 -96.63 37.45 90.83
CA PRO A 211 -97.88 36.66 90.89
C PRO A 211 -99.13 37.52 91.24
N ALA A 212 -100.29 36.89 91.48
CA ALA A 212 -101.35 37.22 92.50
C ALA A 212 -102.77 37.03 91.90
N ARG A 213 -103.62 36.07 92.33
CA ARG A 213 -104.26 35.76 93.64
C ARG A 213 -105.68 36.36 93.77
N LEU A 214 -106.54 35.56 94.44
CA LEU A 214 -107.84 35.86 95.11
C LEU A 214 -109.10 35.62 94.25
N ALA A 215 -109.90 34.57 94.56
CA ALA A 215 -111.00 34.52 95.54
C ALA A 215 -112.34 34.89 94.85
N SER A 216 -113.55 34.43 95.16
CA SER A 216 -114.16 33.50 96.11
C SER A 216 -115.65 33.39 95.69
N THR A 217 -116.33 32.31 96.07
CA THR A 217 -117.79 32.17 96.33
C THR A 217 -118.43 33.40 97.05
N PRO A 218 -119.77 33.60 97.23
CA PRO A 218 -120.93 32.66 97.29
C PRO A 218 -122.31 33.20 96.70
N PRO A 219 -123.46 32.48 96.86
CA PRO A 219 -124.82 32.86 96.38
C PRO A 219 -125.71 33.50 97.49
N PRO A 220 -126.90 34.08 97.18
CA PRO A 220 -128.23 33.51 97.56
C PRO A 220 -129.39 33.87 96.56
N GLU A 221 -130.31 32.97 96.18
CA GLU A 221 -131.60 32.58 96.83
C GLU A 221 -132.81 33.51 96.47
N PRO A 222 -134.08 33.04 96.64
CA PRO A 222 -135.08 33.03 95.55
C PRO A 222 -136.42 33.71 95.94
N ALA A 223 -137.37 33.75 95.00
CA ALA A 223 -138.81 33.83 95.30
C ALA A 223 -139.40 32.40 95.14
N PRO A 224 -140.63 32.02 95.56
CA PRO A 224 -141.75 32.79 96.11
C PRO A 224 -142.57 32.08 97.24
N GLU A 225 -143.57 32.80 97.76
CA GLU A 225 -144.94 32.42 98.16
C GLU A 225 -145.33 31.05 98.80
N VAL A 226 -146.02 31.17 99.95
CA VAL A 226 -147.37 30.65 100.30
C VAL A 226 -147.68 29.20 99.85
N ALA A 227 -147.45 28.20 100.71
CA ALA A 227 -148.37 27.66 101.74
C ALA A 227 -149.57 26.84 101.21
N ASP A 228 -149.47 25.53 101.50
CA ASP A 228 -150.54 24.64 101.95
C ASP A 228 -151.42 23.83 100.96
N THR A 229 -150.80 23.27 99.90
CA THR A 229 -151.27 22.00 99.28
C THR A 229 -150.12 21.05 98.84
N LEU A 230 -148.91 21.18 99.41
CA LEU A 230 -147.66 20.59 98.89
C LEU A 230 -147.19 19.25 99.51
N GLU A 231 -147.88 18.66 100.49
CA GLU A 231 -147.35 17.46 101.19
C GLU A 231 -147.51 16.13 100.43
N ALA A 232 -148.34 16.06 99.39
CA ALA A 232 -148.45 14.87 98.52
C ALA A 232 -147.57 14.94 97.27
N GLU A 233 -147.29 16.14 96.73
CA GLU A 233 -146.39 16.34 95.59
C GLU A 233 -144.91 16.35 96.01
N LEU A 234 -144.58 16.72 97.27
CA LEU A 234 -143.21 16.69 97.78
C LEU A 234 -142.60 15.28 97.78
N ALA A 235 -143.40 14.24 98.05
CA ALA A 235 -142.93 12.84 98.02
C ALA A 235 -142.58 12.40 96.58
N GLN A 236 -143.38 12.80 95.59
CA GLN A 236 -143.13 12.49 94.18
C GLN A 236 -141.95 13.30 93.61
N VAL A 237 -141.79 14.56 94.03
CA VAL A 237 -140.64 15.41 93.66
C VAL A 237 -139.36 14.93 94.34
N THR A 238 -139.40 14.39 95.57
CA THR A 238 -138.19 13.82 96.20
C THR A 238 -137.68 12.58 95.47
N ASP A 239 -138.56 11.72 94.96
CA ASP A 239 -138.14 10.54 94.18
C ASP A 239 -137.60 10.95 92.79
N GLN A 240 -138.26 11.90 92.11
CA GLN A 240 -137.75 12.46 90.85
C GLN A 240 -136.42 13.19 91.03
N HIS A 241 -136.20 13.87 92.17
CA HIS A 241 -134.93 14.53 92.46
C HIS A 241 -133.81 13.53 92.78
N GLN A 242 -134.13 12.39 93.41
CA GLN A 242 -133.17 11.31 93.61
C GLN A 242 -132.78 10.64 92.29
N GLU A 243 -133.72 10.42 91.38
CA GLU A 243 -133.44 9.91 90.04
C GLU A 243 -132.60 10.89 89.22
N PHE A 244 -132.95 12.18 89.24
CA PHE A 244 -132.17 13.22 88.57
C PHE A 244 -130.74 13.27 89.12
N ARG A 245 -130.54 13.20 90.44
CA ARG A 245 -129.20 13.15 91.04
C ARG A 245 -128.40 11.92 90.62
N ARG A 246 -129.05 10.76 90.48
CA ARG A 246 -128.39 9.54 89.96
C ARG A 246 -127.99 9.72 88.49
N GLN A 247 -128.84 10.31 87.67
CA GLN A 247 -128.53 10.61 86.27
C GLN A 247 -127.39 11.64 86.16
N THR A 248 -127.43 12.73 86.93
CA THR A 248 -126.34 13.74 86.93
C THR A 248 -125.03 13.14 87.43
N ALA A 249 -125.07 12.22 88.40
CA ALA A 249 -123.87 11.52 88.88
C ALA A 249 -123.30 10.56 87.83
N GLN A 250 -124.15 9.85 87.09
CA GLN A 250 -123.74 8.99 85.97
C GLN A 250 -123.14 9.81 84.82
N GLU A 251 -123.76 10.93 84.46
CA GLU A 251 -123.22 11.84 83.43
C GLU A 251 -121.87 12.44 83.84
N ARG A 252 -121.73 12.84 85.12
CA ARG A 252 -120.45 13.33 85.64
C ARG A 252 -119.36 12.26 85.62
N ALA A 253 -119.68 11.04 86.01
CA ALA A 253 -118.74 9.92 85.97
C ALA A 253 -118.30 9.61 84.53
N LEU A 254 -119.23 9.61 83.58
CA LEU A 254 -118.94 9.38 82.16
C LEU A 254 -118.13 10.52 81.55
N LEU A 255 -118.37 11.77 81.95
CA LEU A 255 -117.54 12.91 81.54
C LEU A 255 -116.14 12.84 82.15
N GLN A 256 -116.00 12.40 83.40
CA GLN A 256 -114.69 12.18 84.03
C GLN A 256 -113.89 11.09 83.32
N GLU A 257 -114.53 9.98 82.96
CA GLU A 257 -113.89 8.91 82.19
C GLU A 257 -113.47 9.38 80.79
N ARG A 258 -114.29 10.19 80.12
CA ARG A 258 -113.93 10.79 78.82
C ARG A 258 -112.78 11.78 78.93
N LEU A 259 -112.70 12.55 80.02
CA LEU A 259 -111.58 13.46 80.28
C LEU A 259 -110.29 12.68 80.56
N GLN A 260 -110.34 11.62 81.36
CA GLN A 260 -109.18 10.76 81.60
C GLN A 260 -108.67 10.11 80.32
N ARG A 261 -109.55 9.57 79.47
CA ARG A 261 -109.15 9.03 78.16
C ARG A 261 -108.52 10.11 77.25
N ALA A 262 -109.08 11.32 77.24
CA ALA A 262 -108.52 12.42 76.46
C ALA A 262 -107.14 12.90 76.98
N GLU A 263 -106.91 12.82 78.30
CA GLU A 263 -105.61 13.10 78.91
C GLU A 263 -104.59 12.00 78.58
N GLU A 264 -104.99 10.73 78.65
CA GLU A 264 -104.15 9.60 78.25
C GLU A 264 -103.78 9.64 76.76
N GLU A 265 -104.73 9.97 75.88
CA GLU A 265 -104.48 10.16 74.44
C GLU A 265 -103.53 11.35 74.19
N ARG A 266 -103.65 12.43 74.98
CA ARG A 266 -102.72 13.58 74.92
C ARG A 266 -101.32 13.20 75.36
N ASP A 267 -101.19 12.46 76.46
CA ASP A 267 -99.91 12.01 76.97
C ASP A 267 -99.26 11.00 76.03
N GLN A 268 -100.04 10.12 75.42
CA GLN A 268 -99.57 9.20 74.39
C GLN A 268 -99.10 9.95 73.15
N GLY A 269 -99.89 10.91 72.65
CA GLY A 269 -99.49 11.79 71.55
C GLY A 269 -98.23 12.60 71.85
N ALA A 270 -98.06 13.08 73.08
CA ALA A 270 -96.85 13.79 73.51
C ALA A 270 -95.61 12.88 73.51
N ARG A 271 -95.75 11.61 73.93
CA ARG A 271 -94.67 10.62 73.92
C ARG A 271 -94.28 10.22 72.50
N GLU A 272 -95.24 9.99 71.61
CA GLU A 272 -95.00 9.68 70.20
C GLU A 272 -94.31 10.85 69.49
N LEU A 273 -94.74 12.09 69.77
CA LEU A 273 -94.13 13.28 69.20
C LEU A 273 -92.71 13.52 69.75
N ALA A 274 -92.46 13.19 71.02
CA ALA A 274 -91.11 13.19 71.58
C ALA A 274 -90.21 12.10 70.98
N GLN A 275 -90.75 10.92 70.69
CA GLN A 275 -90.03 9.82 70.05
C GLN A 275 -89.68 10.14 68.58
N LEU A 276 -90.62 10.70 67.82
CA LEU A 276 -90.39 11.19 66.47
C LEU A 276 -89.34 12.30 66.43
N LYS A 277 -89.36 13.24 67.39
CA LYS A 277 -88.32 14.28 67.52
C LYS A 277 -86.94 13.68 67.81
N ARG A 278 -86.85 12.66 68.66
CA ARG A 278 -85.57 11.95 68.92
C ARG A 278 -85.09 11.25 67.65
N GLN A 279 -85.94 10.50 66.97
CA GLN A 279 -85.59 9.84 65.71
C GLN A 279 -85.14 10.84 64.63
N MET A 280 -85.84 11.96 64.47
CA MET A 280 -85.45 13.03 63.55
C MET A 280 -84.09 13.67 63.92
N SER A 281 -83.81 13.82 65.22
CA SER A 281 -82.51 14.32 65.67
C SER A 281 -81.38 13.33 65.45
N GLU A 282 -81.65 12.03 65.59
CA GLU A 282 -80.68 10.95 65.36
C GLU A 282 -80.39 10.78 63.86
N THR A 283 -81.41 10.83 63.00
CA THR A 283 -81.23 10.79 61.54
C THR A 283 -80.54 12.04 61.03
N SER A 284 -80.87 13.22 61.55
CA SER A 284 -80.15 14.48 61.28
C SER A 284 -78.68 14.38 61.67
N ARG A 285 -78.38 13.84 62.87
CA ARG A 285 -77.00 13.67 63.34
C ARG A 285 -76.23 12.62 62.54
N ALA A 286 -76.89 11.55 62.11
CA ALA A 286 -76.29 10.55 61.22
C ALA A 286 -76.03 11.10 59.81
N ALA A 287 -76.95 11.90 59.27
CA ALA A 287 -76.80 12.57 57.98
C ALA A 287 -75.66 13.62 58.02
N ALA A 288 -75.58 14.41 59.08
CA ALA A 288 -74.47 15.35 59.29
C ALA A 288 -73.12 14.65 59.41
N LYS A 289 -73.07 13.48 60.08
CA LYS A 289 -71.84 12.65 60.12
C LYS A 289 -71.47 12.08 58.76
N ARG A 290 -72.44 11.59 57.97
CA ARG A 290 -72.18 11.10 56.60
C ARG A 290 -71.66 12.22 55.70
N SER A 291 -72.32 13.38 55.71
CA SER A 291 -71.88 14.55 54.95
C SER A 291 -70.49 15.03 55.38
N SER A 292 -70.18 15.02 56.69
CA SER A 292 -68.85 15.34 57.20
C SER A 292 -67.78 14.33 56.75
N ASN A 293 -68.12 13.04 56.70
CA ASN A 293 -67.20 12.00 56.24
C ASN A 293 -66.98 12.09 54.73
N GLU A 294 -68.04 12.30 53.93
CA GLU A 294 -67.96 12.52 52.49
C GLU A 294 -67.11 13.76 52.15
N GLN A 295 -67.28 14.86 52.89
CA GLN A 295 -66.43 16.04 52.73
C GLN A 295 -64.95 15.76 53.09
N ALA A 296 -64.69 14.94 54.10
CA ALA A 296 -63.33 14.53 54.44
C ALA A 296 -62.72 13.65 53.34
N GLU A 297 -63.48 12.69 52.80
CA GLU A 297 -63.06 11.85 51.67
C GLU A 297 -62.77 12.68 50.42
N LEU A 298 -63.65 13.61 50.06
CA LEU A 298 -63.44 14.51 48.91
C LEU A 298 -62.19 15.39 49.08
N ARG A 299 -61.87 15.84 50.31
CA ARG A 299 -60.61 16.56 50.59
C ARG A 299 -59.40 15.66 50.39
N THR A 300 -59.43 14.42 50.89
CA THR A 300 -58.33 13.48 50.67
C THR A 300 -58.17 13.12 49.19
N GLN A 301 -59.26 12.97 48.44
CA GLN A 301 -59.24 12.73 47.00
C GLN A 301 -58.66 13.94 46.26
N SER A 302 -59.09 15.17 46.59
CA SER A 302 -58.53 16.41 46.06
C SER A 302 -57.02 16.53 46.32
N GLU A 303 -56.56 16.20 47.53
CA GLU A 303 -55.14 16.20 47.87
C GLU A 303 -54.35 15.15 47.08
N THR A 304 -54.90 13.95 46.91
CA THR A 304 -54.25 12.90 46.10
C THR A 304 -54.19 13.28 44.62
N LEU A 305 -55.25 13.87 44.06
CA LEU A 305 -55.27 14.36 42.68
C LEU A 305 -54.27 15.52 42.51
N GLY A 306 -54.13 16.40 43.50
CA GLY A 306 -53.11 17.44 43.52
C GLY A 306 -51.68 16.87 43.48
N LYS A 307 -51.42 15.80 44.25
CA LYS A 307 -50.12 15.09 44.22
C LYS A 307 -49.85 14.43 42.87
N VAL A 308 -50.85 13.78 42.26
CA VAL A 308 -50.71 13.16 40.93
C VAL A 308 -50.49 14.22 39.85
N ALA A 309 -51.20 15.35 39.92
CA ALA A 309 -50.98 16.47 39.00
C ALA A 309 -49.56 17.06 39.11
N ALA A 310 -49.03 17.19 40.33
CA ALA A 310 -47.66 17.62 40.55
C ALA A 310 -46.63 16.62 39.99
N GLN A 311 -46.85 15.32 40.18
CA GLN A 311 -46.01 14.26 39.59
C GLN A 311 -46.06 14.25 38.07
N LEU A 312 -47.24 14.48 37.46
CA LEU A 312 -47.38 14.61 36.01
C LEU A 312 -46.64 15.84 35.48
N ALA A 313 -46.70 16.97 36.19
CA ALA A 313 -45.94 18.17 35.82
C ALA A 313 -44.43 17.93 35.90
N GLU A 314 -43.96 17.22 36.94
CA GLU A 314 -42.55 16.85 37.10
C GLU A 314 -42.08 15.89 35.99
N LEU A 315 -42.88 14.86 35.66
CA LEU A 315 -42.58 13.94 34.56
C LEU A 315 -42.58 14.64 33.20
N THR A 316 -43.50 15.58 32.98
CA THR A 316 -43.56 16.36 31.73
C THR A 316 -42.31 17.23 31.59
N SER A 317 -41.92 17.93 32.65
CA SER A 317 -40.68 18.72 32.68
C SER A 317 -39.43 17.86 32.47
N ALA A 318 -39.38 16.66 33.07
CA ALA A 318 -38.29 15.71 32.85
C ALA A 318 -38.24 15.20 31.41
N HIS A 319 -39.40 14.97 30.76
CA HIS A 319 -39.48 14.57 29.37
C HIS A 319 -39.01 15.68 28.42
N GLU A 320 -39.42 16.93 28.68
CA GLU A 320 -38.94 18.11 27.93
C GLU A 320 -37.42 18.29 28.09
N ALA A 321 -36.88 18.11 29.29
CA ALA A 321 -35.44 18.16 29.54
C ALA A 321 -34.67 17.05 28.82
N MET A 322 -35.24 15.84 28.74
CA MET A 322 -34.68 14.73 27.94
C MET A 322 -34.75 15.01 26.44
N GLY A 323 -35.84 15.60 25.95
CA GLY A 323 -35.97 16.04 24.56
C GLY A 323 -34.90 17.08 24.19
N ALA A 324 -34.67 18.07 25.05
CA ALA A 324 -33.62 19.07 24.86
C ALA A 324 -32.19 18.47 24.87
N ARG A 325 -31.97 17.39 25.64
CA ARG A 325 -30.69 16.65 25.60
C ARG A 325 -30.52 15.88 24.30
N HIS A 326 -31.58 15.26 23.79
CA HIS A 326 -31.55 14.52 22.53
C HIS A 326 -31.20 15.45 21.36
N THR A 327 -31.89 16.59 21.24
CA THR A 327 -31.63 17.57 20.17
C THR A 327 -30.21 18.13 20.23
N ARG A 328 -29.66 18.33 21.44
CA ARG A 328 -28.26 18.72 21.61
C ARG A 328 -27.28 17.63 21.15
N LEU A 329 -27.53 16.37 21.50
CA LEU A 329 -26.70 15.25 21.06
C LEU A 329 -26.77 15.05 19.55
N GLU A 330 -27.93 15.23 18.94
CA GLU A 330 -28.10 15.21 17.48
C GLU A 330 -27.30 16.33 16.80
N ALA A 331 -27.32 17.54 17.36
CA ALA A 331 -26.51 18.65 16.85
C ALA A 331 -25.00 18.37 16.96
N GLU A 332 -24.55 17.83 18.10
CA GLU A 332 -23.15 17.43 18.31
C GLU A 332 -22.73 16.30 17.35
N PHE A 333 -23.62 15.33 17.10
CA PHE A 333 -23.38 14.26 16.14
C PHE A 333 -23.28 14.77 14.70
N MET A 334 -24.19 15.68 14.30
CA MET A 334 -24.13 16.32 12.98
C MET A 334 -22.85 17.14 12.79
N GLU A 335 -22.41 17.85 13.83
CA GLU A 335 -21.13 18.57 13.81
C GLU A 335 -19.93 17.62 13.65
N GLN A 336 -19.92 16.51 14.38
CA GLN A 336 -18.87 15.48 14.25
C GLN A 336 -18.86 14.82 12.87
N SER A 337 -20.04 14.54 12.31
CA SER A 337 -20.18 14.01 10.95
C SER A 337 -19.59 14.98 9.91
N ASN A 338 -19.91 16.27 10.01
CA ASN A 338 -19.36 17.31 9.14
C ASN A 338 -17.82 17.44 9.27
N ARG A 339 -17.29 17.32 10.50
CA ARG A 339 -15.84 17.29 10.75
C ARG A 339 -15.17 16.07 10.12
N LEU A 340 -15.84 14.92 10.10
CA LEU A 340 -15.32 13.70 9.48
C LEU A 340 -15.32 13.81 7.94
N VAL A 341 -16.37 14.36 7.35
CA VAL A 341 -16.44 14.60 5.90
C VAL A 341 -15.35 15.59 5.44
N THR A 342 -15.15 16.68 6.17
CA THR A 342 -14.08 17.65 5.87
C THR A 342 -12.69 17.03 6.00
N ALA A 343 -12.43 16.24 7.06
CA ALA A 343 -11.17 15.51 7.20
C ALA A 343 -10.93 14.49 6.05
N GLN A 344 -11.99 13.80 5.60
CA GLN A 344 -11.90 12.90 4.45
C GLN A 344 -11.56 13.66 3.15
N GLN A 345 -12.14 14.82 2.93
CA GLN A 345 -11.83 15.68 1.78
C GLN A 345 -10.37 16.18 1.82
N GLU A 346 -9.88 16.58 2.99
CA GLU A 346 -8.47 16.98 3.16
C GLU A 346 -7.49 15.82 2.90
N LEU A 347 -7.81 14.61 3.37
CA LEU A 347 -7.01 13.41 3.09
C LEU A 347 -7.00 13.07 1.60
N ALA A 348 -8.15 13.20 0.92
CA ALA A 348 -8.22 13.01 -0.54
C ALA A 348 -7.36 14.04 -1.29
N LYS A 349 -7.42 15.31 -0.87
CA LYS A 349 -6.57 16.38 -1.44
C LYS A 349 -5.08 16.10 -1.24
N ARG A 350 -4.66 15.68 -0.05
CA ARG A 350 -3.25 15.32 0.22
C ARG A 350 -2.78 14.12 -0.60
N ARG A 351 -3.63 13.12 -0.83
CA ARG A 351 -3.30 12.00 -1.71
C ARG A 351 -3.09 12.45 -3.15
N GLN A 352 -3.96 13.33 -3.67
CA GLN A 352 -3.77 13.92 -5.01
C GLN A 352 -2.48 14.73 -5.10
N GLU A 353 -2.13 15.50 -4.07
CA GLU A 353 -0.86 16.23 -4.01
C GLU A 353 0.36 15.28 -3.98
N GLN A 354 0.29 14.18 -3.23
CA GLN A 354 1.32 13.15 -3.20
C GLN A 354 1.48 12.45 -4.56
N GLU A 355 0.37 12.05 -5.20
CA GLU A 355 0.39 11.45 -6.54
C GLU A 355 0.99 12.41 -7.59
N ALA A 356 0.67 13.71 -7.50
CA ALA A 356 1.25 14.72 -8.38
C ALA A 356 2.76 14.90 -8.15
N LEU A 357 3.23 14.79 -6.90
CA LEU A 357 4.67 14.82 -6.58
C LEU A 357 5.39 13.56 -7.09
N CYS A 358 4.79 12.37 -6.93
CA CYS A 358 5.34 11.13 -7.47
C CYS A 358 5.48 11.19 -9.00
N ARG A 359 4.46 11.68 -9.71
CA ARG A 359 4.53 11.86 -11.18
C ARG A 359 5.65 12.81 -11.60
N LYS A 360 5.84 13.92 -10.88
CA LYS A 360 6.96 14.85 -11.14
C LYS A 360 8.33 14.19 -10.90
N LEU A 361 8.43 13.34 -9.89
CA LEU A 361 9.66 12.60 -9.59
C LEU A 361 9.94 11.57 -10.70
N GLU A 362 8.94 10.81 -11.14
CA GLU A 362 9.03 9.89 -12.28
C GLU A 362 9.42 10.60 -13.58
N GLU A 363 8.84 11.77 -13.86
CA GLU A 363 9.21 12.60 -15.01
C GLU A 363 10.67 13.07 -14.92
N SER A 364 11.14 13.46 -13.73
CA SER A 364 12.53 13.86 -13.52
C SER A 364 13.50 12.69 -13.65
N GLU A 365 13.15 11.51 -13.15
CA GLU A 365 13.95 10.30 -13.30
C GLU A 365 14.02 9.84 -14.76
N ALA A 366 12.90 9.91 -15.49
CA ALA A 366 12.86 9.62 -16.92
C ALA A 366 13.79 10.57 -17.70
N SER A 367 13.79 11.87 -17.35
CA SER A 367 14.70 12.85 -17.94
C SER A 367 16.17 12.55 -17.62
N CYS A 368 16.50 12.19 -16.38
CA CYS A 368 17.85 11.78 -16.00
C CYS A 368 18.31 10.51 -16.74
N ARG A 369 17.42 9.52 -16.91
CA ARG A 369 17.72 8.29 -17.67
C ARG A 369 17.96 8.60 -19.14
N GLU A 370 17.19 9.52 -19.74
CA GLU A 370 17.40 9.96 -21.11
C GLU A 370 18.76 10.68 -21.27
N GLN A 371 19.11 11.57 -20.33
CA GLN A 371 20.42 12.24 -20.33
C GLN A 371 21.58 11.26 -20.15
N ALA A 372 21.45 10.29 -19.24
CA ALA A 372 22.44 9.23 -19.05
C ALA A 372 22.60 8.38 -20.32
N GLY A 373 21.50 8.04 -20.99
CA GLY A 373 21.53 7.35 -22.29
C GLY A 373 22.27 8.14 -23.37
N ARG A 374 22.05 9.46 -23.45
CA ARG A 374 22.78 10.34 -24.39
C ARG A 374 24.28 10.40 -24.09
N LEU A 375 24.67 10.45 -22.81
CA LEU A 375 26.08 10.42 -22.41
C LEU A 375 26.75 9.08 -22.75
N ALA A 376 26.06 7.96 -22.52
CA ALA A 376 26.58 6.64 -22.87
C ALA A 376 26.84 6.49 -24.38
N VAL A 377 25.92 6.98 -25.23
CA VAL A 377 26.12 7.00 -26.69
C VAL A 377 27.32 7.88 -27.07
N ALA A 378 27.47 9.06 -26.45
CA ALA A 378 28.60 9.94 -26.70
C ALA A 378 29.94 9.31 -26.28
N GLU A 379 29.98 8.59 -25.16
CA GLU A 379 31.16 7.82 -24.72
C GLU A 379 31.48 6.67 -25.69
N GLU A 380 30.49 5.94 -26.17
CA GLU A 380 30.69 4.89 -27.18
C GLU A 380 31.24 5.47 -28.50
N GLU A 381 30.72 6.61 -28.96
CA GLU A 381 31.23 7.32 -30.13
C GLU A 381 32.68 7.81 -29.93
N ALA A 382 33.00 8.36 -28.76
CA ALA A 382 34.36 8.79 -28.43
C ALA A 382 35.35 7.61 -28.41
N THR A 383 34.97 6.48 -27.81
CA THR A 383 35.82 5.27 -27.83
C THR A 383 35.98 4.70 -29.24
N ARG A 384 34.94 4.75 -30.07
CA ARG A 384 35.02 4.37 -31.49
C ARG A 384 35.96 5.29 -32.26
N GLN A 385 35.90 6.61 -32.06
CA GLN A 385 36.83 7.56 -32.67
C GLN A 385 38.27 7.30 -32.24
N ALA A 386 38.53 7.08 -30.94
CA ALA A 386 39.85 6.74 -30.43
C ALA A 386 40.41 5.45 -31.05
N ARG A 387 39.56 4.43 -31.26
CA ARG A 387 39.96 3.19 -31.97
C ARG A 387 40.33 3.45 -33.44
N LEU A 388 39.62 4.34 -34.12
CA LEU A 388 39.92 4.71 -35.51
C LEU A 388 41.24 5.49 -35.61
N GLN A 389 41.45 6.48 -34.72
CA GLN A 389 42.72 7.22 -34.62
C GLN A 389 43.89 6.29 -34.30
N GLY A 390 43.70 5.34 -33.38
CA GLY A 390 44.72 4.34 -33.04
C GLY A 390 45.07 3.39 -34.21
N LYS A 391 44.11 3.09 -35.11
CA LYS A 391 44.38 2.34 -36.34
C LYS A 391 45.14 3.20 -37.36
N ALA A 392 44.69 4.44 -37.59
CA ALA A 392 45.33 5.37 -38.51
C ALA A 392 46.80 5.63 -38.13
N ALA A 393 47.09 5.82 -36.84
CA ALA A 393 48.46 5.99 -36.34
C ALA A 393 49.34 4.75 -36.60
N LYS A 394 48.80 3.54 -36.43
CA LYS A 394 49.54 2.29 -36.73
C LYS A 394 49.83 2.16 -38.22
N ASP A 395 48.91 2.56 -39.08
CA ASP A 395 49.08 2.46 -40.53
C ASP A 395 50.06 3.52 -41.05
N LEU A 396 50.04 4.75 -40.48
CA LEU A 396 51.09 5.74 -40.70
C LEU A 396 52.47 5.18 -40.34
N HIS A 397 52.63 4.61 -39.15
CA HIS A 397 53.92 4.05 -38.72
C HIS A 397 54.43 2.92 -39.65
N LYS A 398 53.52 2.07 -40.17
CA LYS A 398 53.89 1.05 -41.17
C LYS A 398 54.37 1.68 -42.48
N LEU A 399 53.72 2.74 -42.94
CA LEU A 399 54.10 3.44 -44.18
C LEU A 399 55.41 4.19 -44.02
N GLU A 400 55.66 4.83 -42.88
CA GLU A 400 56.95 5.44 -42.55
C GLU A 400 58.08 4.42 -42.60
N LYS A 401 57.88 3.24 -41.98
CA LYS A 401 58.87 2.15 -42.03
C LYS A 401 59.12 1.64 -43.46
N LYS A 402 58.08 1.54 -44.28
CA LYS A 402 58.23 1.19 -45.70
C LYS A 402 59.00 2.26 -46.47
N ARG A 403 58.72 3.54 -46.19
CA ARG A 403 59.44 4.67 -46.77
C ARG A 403 60.92 4.63 -46.39
N GLU A 404 61.25 4.44 -45.11
CA GLU A 404 62.64 4.31 -44.65
C GLU A 404 63.38 3.19 -45.38
N LYS A 405 62.74 2.02 -45.53
CA LYS A 405 63.31 0.88 -46.28
C LYS A 405 63.57 1.26 -47.75
N ALA A 406 62.57 1.83 -48.43
CA ALA A 406 62.68 2.23 -49.83
C ALA A 406 63.73 3.34 -50.02
N THR A 407 63.86 4.28 -49.08
CA THR A 407 64.93 5.29 -49.11
C THR A 407 66.30 4.66 -48.92
N GLY A 408 66.45 3.67 -48.05
CA GLY A 408 67.69 2.94 -47.85
C GLY A 408 68.10 2.16 -49.11
N GLU A 409 67.17 1.44 -49.74
CA GLU A 409 67.41 0.72 -51.00
C GLU A 409 67.79 1.68 -52.14
N ALA A 410 67.11 2.82 -52.26
CA ALA A 410 67.45 3.84 -53.24
C ALA A 410 68.83 4.48 -53.01
N GLN A 411 69.28 4.63 -51.75
CA GLN A 411 70.63 5.12 -51.44
C GLN A 411 71.70 4.10 -51.83
N VAL A 412 71.47 2.81 -51.59
CA VAL A 412 72.40 1.74 -52.01
C VAL A 412 72.52 1.72 -53.53
N LEU A 413 71.41 1.81 -54.26
CA LEU A 413 71.44 1.86 -55.73
C LEU A 413 72.13 3.12 -56.28
N ARG A 414 71.98 4.27 -55.62
CA ARG A 414 72.73 5.48 -55.99
C ARG A 414 74.23 5.26 -55.87
N ALA A 415 74.68 4.72 -54.76
CA ALA A 415 76.09 4.42 -54.55
C ALA A 415 76.61 3.41 -55.60
N GLU A 416 75.81 2.42 -55.99
CA GLU A 416 76.19 1.46 -57.03
C GLU A 416 76.26 2.08 -58.44
N VAL A 417 75.30 2.95 -58.78
CA VAL A 417 75.33 3.72 -60.04
C VAL A 417 76.57 4.60 -60.10
N ASP A 418 76.92 5.29 -59.01
CA ASP A 418 78.12 6.12 -58.94
C ASP A 418 79.38 5.26 -59.15
N ARG A 419 79.44 4.08 -58.51
CA ARG A 419 80.54 3.11 -58.66
C ARG A 419 80.69 2.57 -60.09
N LEU A 420 79.57 2.21 -60.72
CA LEU A 420 79.55 1.73 -62.11
C LEU A 420 79.92 2.84 -63.09
N THR A 421 79.53 4.09 -62.81
CA THR A 421 79.90 5.26 -63.62
C THR A 421 81.40 5.51 -63.55
N GLU A 422 81.99 5.49 -62.34
CA GLU A 422 83.44 5.60 -62.16
C GLU A 422 84.19 4.46 -62.88
N ALA A 423 83.71 3.22 -62.76
CA ALA A 423 84.30 2.07 -63.45
C ALA A 423 84.24 2.20 -64.98
N ARG A 424 83.10 2.68 -65.51
CA ARG A 424 82.93 2.96 -66.94
C ARG A 424 83.92 4.05 -67.39
N ASP A 425 84.00 5.16 -66.67
CA ASP A 425 84.86 6.28 -67.06
C ASP A 425 86.35 5.89 -67.05
N LEU A 426 86.78 5.07 -66.08
CA LEU A 426 88.12 4.46 -66.07
C LEU A 426 88.36 3.53 -67.26
N ALA A 427 87.38 2.68 -67.61
CA ALA A 427 87.48 1.79 -68.76
C ALA A 427 87.50 2.56 -70.09
N VAL A 428 86.75 3.66 -70.20
CA VAL A 428 86.76 4.55 -71.38
C VAL A 428 88.13 5.21 -71.53
N ALA A 429 88.72 5.70 -70.43
CA ALA A 429 90.07 6.25 -70.44
C ALA A 429 91.11 5.21 -70.88
N ALA A 430 91.07 3.98 -70.33
CA ALA A 430 91.96 2.89 -70.73
C ALA A 430 91.80 2.52 -72.21
N HIS A 431 90.57 2.51 -72.73
CA HIS A 431 90.31 2.26 -74.14
C HIS A 431 90.88 3.36 -75.05
N GLN A 432 90.78 4.63 -74.63
CA GLN A 432 91.37 5.76 -75.36
C GLN A 432 92.90 5.67 -75.40
N GLU A 433 93.56 5.31 -74.29
CA GLU A 433 95.01 5.11 -74.25
C GLU A 433 95.46 3.99 -75.21
N LEU A 434 94.73 2.87 -75.28
CA LEU A 434 95.01 1.80 -76.24
C LEU A 434 94.82 2.24 -77.70
N LEU A 435 93.80 3.05 -77.98
CA LEU A 435 93.59 3.62 -79.33
C LEU A 435 94.78 4.48 -79.74
N GLU A 436 95.25 5.35 -78.85
CA GLU A 436 96.43 6.16 -79.10
C GLU A 436 97.70 5.32 -79.30
N GLU A 437 97.92 4.26 -78.50
CA GLU A 437 99.06 3.35 -78.69
C GLU A 437 98.98 2.62 -80.04
N CYS A 438 97.78 2.15 -80.43
CA CYS A 438 97.55 1.54 -81.74
C CYS A 438 97.88 2.49 -82.88
N ASP A 439 97.44 3.76 -82.80
CA ASP A 439 97.68 4.75 -83.85
C ASP A 439 99.16 5.15 -83.92
N ARG A 440 99.85 5.30 -82.77
CA ARG A 440 101.31 5.52 -82.73
C ARG A 440 102.08 4.35 -83.37
N LEU A 441 101.68 3.11 -83.08
CA LEU A 441 102.32 1.93 -83.67
C LEU A 441 102.02 1.77 -85.15
N ARG A 442 100.81 2.11 -85.61
CA ARG A 442 100.47 2.17 -87.05
C ARG A 442 101.32 3.19 -87.79
N GLN A 443 101.46 4.40 -87.25
CA GLN A 443 102.35 5.42 -87.82
C GLN A 443 103.82 4.96 -87.83
N SER A 444 104.28 4.28 -86.78
CA SER A 444 105.62 3.67 -86.74
C SER A 444 105.79 2.56 -87.78
N LEU A 445 104.74 1.76 -88.03
CA LEU A 445 104.76 0.71 -89.06
C LEU A 445 104.78 1.32 -90.45
N GLU A 446 103.96 2.34 -90.72
CA GLU A 446 103.92 3.05 -92.01
C GLU A 446 105.24 3.76 -92.30
N THR A 447 105.84 4.43 -91.32
CA THR A 447 107.16 5.06 -91.47
C THR A 447 108.26 4.03 -91.74
N ALA A 448 108.24 2.88 -91.05
CA ALA A 448 109.14 1.76 -91.33
C ALA A 448 108.94 1.16 -92.73
N GLN A 449 107.69 1.10 -93.22
CA GLN A 449 107.38 0.65 -94.58
C GLN A 449 107.81 1.67 -95.64
N GLN A 450 107.72 2.97 -95.36
CA GLN A 450 108.10 4.05 -96.28
C GLN A 450 109.62 4.26 -96.39
N HIS A 451 110.41 3.90 -95.37
CA HIS A 451 111.88 4.02 -95.38
C HIS A 451 112.61 2.81 -96.01
N GLY A 452 111.88 1.98 -96.76
CA GLY A 452 112.40 0.75 -97.38
C GLY A 452 113.48 1.00 -98.45
N ALA A 453 114.74 1.09 -98.00
CA ALA A 453 115.92 0.91 -98.85
C ALA A 453 117.10 0.16 -98.19
N GLU A 454 117.06 -0.26 -96.92
CA GLU A 454 118.16 -1.03 -96.30
C GLU A 454 117.72 -2.32 -95.55
N GLN A 455 117.58 -3.39 -96.36
CA GLN A 455 117.84 -4.83 -96.11
C GLN A 455 117.54 -5.49 -94.73
N LEU A 456 116.61 -6.47 -94.76
CA LEU A 456 116.44 -7.68 -93.92
C LEU A 456 116.28 -7.56 -92.39
N ALA A 457 116.87 -6.57 -91.72
CA ALA A 457 116.62 -6.31 -90.30
C ALA A 457 115.23 -5.65 -90.07
N GLU A 458 114.71 -4.96 -91.10
CA GLU A 458 113.42 -4.28 -91.06
C GLU A 458 112.24 -5.25 -91.19
N THR A 459 112.37 -6.38 -91.88
CA THR A 459 111.26 -7.35 -92.03
C THR A 459 110.96 -8.10 -90.73
N VAL A 460 111.97 -8.39 -89.90
CA VAL A 460 111.78 -8.99 -88.57
C VAL A 460 111.14 -7.98 -87.60
N ARG A 461 111.52 -6.70 -87.69
CA ARG A 461 110.86 -5.63 -86.91
C ARG A 461 109.42 -5.41 -87.35
N ALA A 462 109.14 -5.41 -88.65
CA ALA A 462 107.79 -5.30 -89.19
C ALA A 462 106.89 -6.46 -88.71
N GLY A 463 107.36 -7.71 -88.78
CA GLY A 463 106.58 -8.85 -88.28
C GLY A 463 106.38 -8.86 -86.76
N ALA A 464 107.32 -8.31 -85.98
CA ALA A 464 107.14 -8.12 -84.54
C ALA A 464 106.12 -7.01 -84.22
N LEU A 465 106.11 -5.94 -85.02
CA LEU A 465 105.11 -4.87 -84.92
C LEU A 465 103.72 -5.36 -85.32
N GLU A 466 103.59 -6.16 -86.37
CA GLU A 466 102.31 -6.78 -86.78
C GLU A 466 101.72 -7.65 -85.67
N LYS A 467 102.53 -8.53 -85.05
CA LYS A 467 102.09 -9.34 -83.90
C LYS A 467 101.72 -8.48 -82.69
N ARG A 468 102.42 -7.36 -82.46
CA ARG A 468 102.09 -6.42 -81.38
C ARG A 468 100.78 -5.69 -81.67
N VAL A 469 100.53 -5.30 -82.93
CA VAL A 469 99.27 -4.69 -83.38
C VAL A 469 98.13 -5.69 -83.27
N GLU A 470 98.28 -6.94 -83.69
CA GLU A 470 97.25 -7.98 -83.51
C GLU A 470 96.92 -8.22 -82.04
N LYS A 471 97.94 -8.27 -81.17
CA LYS A 471 97.73 -8.39 -79.72
C LYS A 471 96.96 -7.19 -79.15
N LEU A 472 97.34 -5.97 -79.53
CA LEU A 472 96.64 -4.76 -79.08
C LEU A 472 95.21 -4.67 -79.65
N LEU A 473 94.96 -5.18 -80.85
CA LEU A 473 93.61 -5.28 -81.42
C LEU A 473 92.74 -6.27 -80.64
N ALA A 474 93.30 -7.39 -80.20
CA ALA A 474 92.60 -8.34 -79.33
C ALA A 474 92.31 -7.72 -77.94
N GLU A 475 93.29 -7.04 -77.33
CA GLU A 475 93.11 -6.30 -76.07
C GLU A 475 92.05 -5.20 -76.21
N ARG A 476 92.04 -4.46 -77.33
CA ARG A 476 91.01 -3.47 -77.67
C ARG A 476 89.63 -4.11 -77.77
N GLN A 477 89.51 -5.26 -78.44
CA GLN A 477 88.22 -5.94 -78.59
C GLN A 477 87.70 -6.44 -77.23
N GLN A 478 88.59 -6.95 -76.38
CA GLN A 478 88.23 -7.33 -75.01
C GLN A 478 87.76 -6.11 -74.20
N GLN A 479 88.49 -5.00 -74.21
CA GLN A 479 88.07 -3.78 -73.51
C GLN A 479 86.76 -3.21 -74.04
N ALA A 480 86.50 -3.30 -75.36
CA ALA A 480 85.22 -2.89 -75.93
C ALA A 480 84.07 -3.78 -75.42
N THR A 481 84.28 -5.08 -75.22
CA THR A 481 83.28 -5.95 -74.61
C THR A 481 83.08 -5.67 -73.11
N GLU A 482 84.15 -5.35 -72.39
CA GLU A 482 84.06 -4.95 -70.97
C GLU A 482 83.30 -3.63 -70.81
N LEU A 483 83.54 -2.65 -71.69
CA LEU A 483 82.78 -1.40 -71.76
C LEU A 483 81.30 -1.65 -72.05
N ALA A 484 80.98 -2.46 -73.07
CA ALA A 484 79.59 -2.78 -73.39
C ALA A 484 78.87 -3.49 -72.23
N ASN A 485 79.55 -4.35 -71.48
CA ASN A 485 78.99 -5.00 -70.29
C ASN A 485 78.76 -4.01 -69.14
N LEU A 486 79.68 -3.06 -68.92
CA LEU A 486 79.53 -2.00 -67.92
C LEU A 486 78.40 -1.04 -68.28
N GLU A 487 78.26 -0.67 -69.55
CA GLU A 487 77.13 0.13 -70.04
C GLU A 487 75.79 -0.57 -69.81
N ALA A 488 75.70 -1.86 -70.15
CA ALA A 488 74.49 -2.65 -69.88
C ALA A 488 74.17 -2.78 -68.38
N ALA A 489 75.19 -2.93 -67.52
CA ALA A 489 75.02 -2.94 -66.07
C ALA A 489 74.57 -1.58 -65.52
N LEU A 490 75.11 -0.49 -66.04
CA LEU A 490 74.73 0.87 -65.67
C LEU A 490 73.28 1.18 -66.07
N ASP A 491 72.86 0.79 -67.28
CA ASP A 491 71.49 0.96 -67.76
C ASP A 491 70.49 0.17 -66.88
N LEU A 492 70.84 -1.05 -66.49
CA LEU A 492 70.02 -1.86 -65.57
C LEU A 492 69.90 -1.18 -64.21
N ALA A 493 71.01 -0.76 -63.60
CA ALA A 493 71.02 -0.07 -62.30
C ALA A 493 70.24 1.26 -62.33
N MET A 494 70.34 2.01 -63.43
CA MET A 494 69.56 3.24 -63.65
C MET A 494 68.06 2.96 -63.77
N SER A 495 67.67 1.85 -64.43
CA SER A 495 66.27 1.43 -64.52
C SER A 495 65.69 1.02 -63.16
N GLU A 496 66.45 0.26 -62.37
CA GLU A 496 66.06 -0.14 -61.01
C GLU A 496 65.93 1.10 -60.11
N ARG A 497 66.90 2.01 -60.15
CA ARG A 497 66.83 3.29 -59.41
C ARG A 497 65.58 4.09 -59.77
N SER A 498 65.24 4.20 -61.06
CA SER A 498 64.02 4.88 -61.51
C SER A 498 62.76 4.25 -60.94
N HIS A 499 62.70 2.91 -60.88
CA HIS A 499 61.58 2.18 -60.29
C HIS A 499 61.41 2.49 -58.80
N TYR A 500 62.49 2.42 -58.00
CA TYR A 500 62.42 2.75 -56.57
C TYR A 500 62.09 4.22 -56.31
N GLU A 501 62.57 5.15 -57.14
CA GLU A 501 62.19 6.57 -57.02
C GLU A 501 60.69 6.79 -57.30
N GLN A 502 60.09 6.02 -58.23
CA GLN A 502 58.64 6.05 -58.47
C GLN A 502 57.85 5.46 -57.29
N GLU A 503 58.28 4.32 -56.74
CA GLU A 503 57.66 3.73 -55.55
C GLU A 503 57.73 4.67 -54.34
N ASN A 504 58.87 5.33 -54.13
CA ASN A 504 59.05 6.28 -53.04
C ASN A 504 58.13 7.51 -53.22
N ARG A 505 57.97 8.01 -54.45
CA ARG A 505 56.98 9.06 -54.76
C ARG A 505 55.55 8.59 -54.50
N ALA A 506 55.21 7.34 -54.79
CA ALA A 506 53.89 6.79 -54.50
C ALA A 506 53.62 6.71 -52.98
N LEU A 507 54.57 6.17 -52.21
CA LEU A 507 54.49 6.11 -50.75
C LEU A 507 54.38 7.50 -50.12
N MET A 508 55.08 8.51 -50.64
CA MET A 508 54.97 9.89 -50.17
C MET A 508 53.59 10.49 -50.39
N ARG A 509 52.93 10.20 -51.53
CA ARG A 509 51.55 10.65 -51.77
C ARG A 509 50.57 9.95 -50.83
N GLU A 510 50.77 8.67 -50.56
CA GLU A 510 49.92 7.89 -49.66
C GLU A 510 50.05 8.37 -48.20
N LEU A 511 51.28 8.66 -47.75
CA LEU A 511 51.54 9.30 -46.46
C LEU A 511 50.91 10.70 -46.36
N ALA A 512 51.05 11.53 -47.41
CA ALA A 512 50.44 12.85 -47.44
C ALA A 512 48.90 12.78 -47.39
N ALA A 513 48.30 11.82 -48.08
CA ALA A 513 46.84 11.61 -48.07
C ALA A 513 46.35 11.17 -46.68
N LEU A 514 47.05 10.26 -46.01
CA LEU A 514 46.70 9.83 -44.64
C LEU A 514 46.90 10.93 -43.62
N ASN A 515 47.96 11.73 -43.74
CA ASN A 515 48.19 12.87 -42.85
C ASN A 515 47.10 13.94 -43.02
N ALA A 516 46.65 14.20 -44.26
CA ALA A 516 45.51 15.06 -44.52
C ALA A 516 44.20 14.51 -43.91
N GLN A 517 43.98 13.19 -43.95
CA GLN A 517 42.82 12.57 -43.30
C GLN A 517 42.86 12.72 -41.77
N LEU A 518 44.05 12.60 -41.15
CA LEU A 518 44.22 12.80 -39.72
C LEU A 518 43.95 14.24 -39.30
N LEU A 519 44.46 15.23 -40.03
CA LEU A 519 44.18 16.65 -39.75
C LEU A 519 42.68 16.98 -39.83
N VAL A 520 41.96 16.41 -40.81
CA VAL A 520 40.51 16.61 -40.92
C VAL A 520 39.75 16.00 -39.74
N THR A 521 40.25 14.91 -39.16
CA THR A 521 39.65 14.30 -37.95
C THR A 521 39.97 15.04 -36.65
N GLU A 522 41.09 15.77 -36.57
CA GLU A 522 41.44 16.58 -35.40
C GLU A 522 40.78 17.97 -35.41
N SER A 523 40.51 18.54 -36.59
CA SER A 523 39.94 19.89 -36.71
C SER A 523 38.42 19.95 -36.65
N ALA A 524 37.72 18.82 -36.57
CA ALA A 524 36.28 18.79 -36.38
C ALA A 524 35.99 18.90 -34.87
N PRO A 525 35.64 20.09 -34.33
CA PRO A 525 35.20 20.18 -32.95
C PRO A 525 34.03 19.22 -32.75
N PRO A 526 33.94 18.51 -31.62
CA PRO A 526 32.76 17.70 -31.32
C PRO A 526 31.58 18.66 -31.37
N ALA A 527 30.77 18.54 -32.43
CA ALA A 527 29.55 19.30 -32.57
C ALA A 527 28.64 18.82 -31.44
N LEU A 528 28.70 19.53 -30.31
CA LEU A 528 27.77 19.36 -29.22
C LEU A 528 26.38 19.38 -29.86
N PRO A 529 25.54 18.35 -29.67
CA PRO A 529 24.21 18.36 -30.22
C PRO A 529 23.48 19.56 -29.62
N ALA A 530 23.27 20.60 -30.43
CA ALA A 530 22.50 21.75 -30.05
C ALA A 530 21.16 21.24 -29.52
N ALA A 531 20.91 21.44 -28.23
CA ALA A 531 19.67 21.05 -27.60
C ALA A 531 18.50 21.62 -28.42
N PRO A 532 17.49 20.83 -28.79
CA PRO A 532 16.32 21.36 -29.47
C PRO A 532 15.60 22.28 -28.49
N VAL A 533 15.78 23.59 -28.66
CA VAL A 533 14.95 24.62 -28.03
C VAL A 533 13.55 24.45 -28.60
N GLN A 534 12.70 23.68 -27.89
CA GLN A 534 11.27 23.64 -28.15
C GLN A 534 10.67 24.99 -27.77
N GLN A 535 10.63 25.91 -28.74
CA GLN A 535 9.76 27.07 -28.70
C GLN A 535 8.31 26.59 -28.80
N ARG A 536 7.59 26.72 -27.67
CA ARG A 536 6.13 26.80 -27.65
C ARG A 536 5.69 28.07 -28.37
N SER A 537 4.97 27.95 -29.48
CA SER A 537 3.87 28.87 -29.83
C SER A 537 3.08 28.40 -31.05
N SER A 538 1.87 27.90 -30.78
CA SER A 538 0.59 28.22 -31.42
C SER A 538 0.53 28.95 -32.78
N LEU A 539 -0.30 28.35 -33.66
CA LEU A 539 -1.23 28.89 -34.68
C LEU A 539 -0.83 28.87 -36.17
N PRO A 540 -1.80 28.58 -37.08
CA PRO A 540 -1.56 28.30 -38.49
C PRO A 540 -1.91 29.47 -39.42
N ALA A 541 -1.18 29.63 -40.53
CA ALA A 541 -1.68 30.29 -41.74
C ALA A 541 -0.79 30.00 -42.97
N ASP A 542 -1.43 29.38 -43.96
CA ASP A 542 -1.31 29.45 -45.43
C ASP A 542 0.05 29.36 -46.19
N PRO A 543 0.04 28.68 -47.37
CA PRO A 543 1.20 28.56 -48.25
C PRO A 543 1.23 29.69 -49.28
N VAL A 544 2.38 30.34 -49.45
CA VAL A 544 2.65 31.21 -50.60
C VAL A 544 3.93 30.73 -51.27
N GLU A 545 3.74 30.22 -52.49
CA GLU A 545 4.77 30.06 -53.52
C GLU A 545 5.40 31.42 -53.85
N VAL A 546 6.73 31.55 -53.80
CA VAL A 546 7.46 32.49 -54.68
C VAL A 546 8.83 31.92 -55.03
N SER A 547 8.95 31.63 -56.34
CA SER A 547 10.06 31.84 -57.27
C SER A 547 11.52 31.71 -56.85
N GLN A 548 12.17 30.85 -57.62
CA GLN A 548 13.56 30.89 -58.08
C GLN A 548 13.99 32.30 -58.51
N GLU A 549 15.18 32.72 -58.09
CA GLU A 549 16.04 33.56 -58.93
C GLU A 549 17.51 33.38 -58.55
N ALA A 550 18.33 33.37 -59.59
CA ALA A 550 19.73 33.01 -59.62
C ALA A 550 20.62 34.00 -58.88
N ARG A 551 21.70 33.49 -58.28
CA ARG A 551 22.89 34.30 -58.01
C ARG A 551 24.15 33.45 -58.20
N GLU A 552 24.77 33.69 -59.34
CA GLU A 552 26.19 33.48 -59.60
C GLU A 552 26.98 34.38 -58.65
N GLU A 553 27.98 33.83 -57.94
CA GLU A 553 29.02 34.64 -57.30
C GLU A 553 30.37 33.87 -57.35
N GLU A 554 31.12 34.24 -58.38
CA GLU A 554 32.57 34.47 -58.48
C GLU A 554 33.54 33.70 -57.55
N LEU A 555 34.34 32.86 -58.19
CA LEU A 555 35.63 32.34 -57.69
C LEU A 555 36.68 33.47 -57.67
N PRO A 556 37.42 33.68 -56.57
CA PRO A 556 38.63 34.51 -56.62
C PRO A 556 39.81 33.71 -57.18
N GLN A 557 40.51 34.33 -58.13
CA GLN A 557 41.76 33.88 -58.74
C GLN A 557 42.87 33.77 -57.69
N LEU A 558 43.60 32.64 -57.71
CA LEU A 558 44.89 32.49 -57.04
C LEU A 558 45.94 33.32 -57.78
N ASP A 559 46.40 34.39 -57.14
CA ASP A 559 47.64 35.07 -57.52
C ASP A 559 48.85 34.51 -56.76
N ALA A 560 49.95 34.51 -57.50
CA ALA A 560 51.32 34.12 -57.21
C ALA A 560 51.76 34.03 -55.74
N TRP A 561 52.32 32.86 -55.38
CA TRP A 561 53.21 32.70 -54.25
C TRP A 561 54.55 33.37 -54.61
N GLN A 562 54.83 34.49 -53.95
CA GLN A 562 56.12 35.18 -53.97
C GLN A 562 56.89 34.69 -52.74
N GLU A 563 58.00 34.00 -52.97
CA GLU A 563 59.00 33.69 -51.96
C GLU A 563 59.60 35.00 -51.45
N ASP A 564 59.47 35.30 -50.17
CA ASP A 564 60.35 36.26 -49.49
C ASP A 564 60.54 35.89 -48.01
N GLU A 565 61.80 35.60 -47.71
CA GLU A 565 62.60 35.91 -46.53
C GLU A 565 61.99 35.77 -45.12
N VAL A 566 62.62 34.86 -44.38
CA VAL A 566 62.64 34.75 -42.92
C VAL A 566 63.21 36.03 -42.29
N PRO A 567 62.59 36.58 -41.23
CA PRO A 567 63.37 37.18 -40.17
C PRO A 567 63.12 36.50 -38.82
N GLU A 568 64.26 36.18 -38.21
CA GLU A 568 64.58 36.11 -36.80
C GLU A 568 63.60 36.74 -35.78
N ALA A 569 63.49 36.01 -34.66
CA ALA A 569 63.17 36.46 -33.30
C ALA A 569 61.70 36.79 -32.96
N CYS A 570 60.99 35.77 -32.43
CA CYS A 570 59.87 35.96 -31.52
C CYS A 570 60.21 35.40 -30.13
N GLN A 571 60.34 36.32 -29.17
CA GLN A 571 60.39 36.05 -27.74
C GLN A 571 59.03 35.51 -27.27
N PHE A 572 59.04 34.39 -26.53
CA PHE A 572 57.85 33.88 -25.85
C PHE A 572 57.60 34.70 -24.57
N PRO A 573 56.33 35.00 -24.22
CA PRO A 573 56.00 35.52 -22.90
C PRO A 573 56.03 34.40 -21.86
N GLU A 574 56.74 34.64 -20.77
CA GLU A 574 56.81 33.76 -19.59
C GLU A 574 55.44 33.60 -18.92
N PHE A 575 55.00 32.36 -18.74
CA PHE A 575 53.89 32.02 -17.84
C PHE A 575 54.44 31.70 -16.45
N PRO A 576 53.80 32.15 -15.35
CA PRO A 576 54.27 31.91 -14.00
C PRO A 576 53.98 30.47 -13.56
N THR A 577 55.01 29.79 -13.08
CA THR A 577 54.95 28.48 -12.41
C THR A 577 54.37 28.62 -10.99
N PRO A 578 53.49 27.71 -10.54
CA PRO A 578 53.07 27.67 -9.15
C PRO A 578 54.11 26.92 -8.29
N SER A 579 54.55 27.58 -7.21
CA SER A 579 55.34 27.00 -6.12
C SER A 579 54.63 25.84 -5.42
N PRO A 580 55.34 24.76 -5.05
CA PRO A 580 54.94 23.91 -3.95
C PRO A 580 55.80 24.23 -2.72
N ALA A 581 55.18 24.86 -1.72
CA ALA A 581 55.74 24.95 -0.37
C ALA A 581 55.06 23.87 0.49
N TRP A 582 55.76 22.76 0.73
CA TRP A 582 55.56 21.97 1.93
C TRP A 582 56.92 21.53 2.44
N GLU A 583 57.27 22.09 3.59
CA GLU A 583 58.47 21.79 4.36
C GLU A 583 58.29 20.42 5.03
N ALA A 584 59.29 19.55 4.88
CA ALA A 584 59.50 18.42 5.77
C ALA A 584 60.66 18.76 6.72
N PRO A 585 60.53 18.61 8.04
CA PRO A 585 61.67 18.73 8.94
C PRO A 585 62.39 17.38 9.03
N ALA A 586 63.68 17.40 8.70
CA ALA A 586 64.64 16.37 9.08
C ALA A 586 65.43 16.85 10.30
N GLY A 587 65.68 15.96 11.26
CA GLY A 587 66.78 16.11 12.20
C GLY A 587 66.49 15.70 13.64
N ALA A 588 66.76 14.44 13.96
CA ALA A 588 67.39 14.07 15.23
C ALA A 588 68.07 12.70 15.08
N GLU A 589 69.40 12.75 15.02
CA GLU A 589 70.29 11.60 14.98
C GLU A 589 70.48 10.95 16.37
N ALA A 590 70.74 9.64 16.31
CA ALA A 590 71.75 8.89 17.05
C ALA A 590 71.52 8.39 18.49
N HIS A 591 72.20 7.25 18.71
CA HIS A 591 72.48 6.48 19.93
C HIS A 591 71.37 5.53 20.43
N GLU A 592 71.60 4.26 20.79
CA GLU A 592 72.75 3.34 20.72
C GLU A 592 72.23 1.94 21.17
N ASP A 593 72.83 0.88 20.64
CA ASP A 593 73.09 -0.41 21.29
C ASP A 593 72.04 -1.47 21.68
N GLN A 594 72.45 -2.70 21.32
CA GLN A 594 72.24 -4.01 21.96
C GLN A 594 70.99 -4.86 21.62
N ALA A 595 71.26 -5.88 20.79
CA ALA A 595 70.61 -7.19 20.80
C ALA A 595 71.06 -8.02 22.03
N PRO A 596 70.62 -9.29 22.22
CA PRO A 596 69.32 -9.92 21.98
C PRO A 596 68.84 -10.72 23.21
N LEU A 597 67.53 -10.96 23.40
CA LEU A 597 67.07 -12.08 24.22
C LEU A 597 65.88 -12.82 23.61
N SER A 598 66.09 -14.13 23.51
CA SER A 598 65.15 -15.18 23.13
C SER A 598 64.03 -15.36 24.16
N HIS A 599 62.83 -15.75 23.71
CA HIS A 599 62.02 -16.88 24.23
C HIS A 599 60.71 -16.94 23.38
N ARG A 600 60.53 -17.87 22.44
CA ARG A 600 60.13 -19.31 22.51
C ARG A 600 58.64 -19.55 22.82
N HIS A 601 58.06 -20.46 22.02
CA HIS A 601 56.79 -21.23 22.14
C HIS A 601 55.52 -20.62 21.51
N THR A 602 54.71 -21.33 20.70
CA THR A 602 54.76 -22.63 20.01
C THR A 602 53.57 -22.66 19.03
N SER A 603 53.81 -22.98 17.76
CA SER A 603 52.76 -23.44 16.84
C SER A 603 52.95 -24.94 16.66
N VAL A 604 51.97 -25.73 17.10
CA VAL A 604 51.91 -27.18 16.91
C VAL A 604 50.62 -27.50 16.16
N ALA A 605 50.81 -28.25 15.08
CA ALA A 605 49.83 -28.78 14.17
C ALA A 605 48.97 -29.92 14.76
N ALA A 606 47.81 -30.13 14.14
CA ALA A 606 47.18 -31.43 13.85
C ALA A 606 46.05 -31.11 12.85
N ASP A 607 46.12 -31.48 11.56
CA ASP A 607 45.89 -32.81 10.95
C ASP A 607 44.57 -33.51 11.38
N TRP A 608 44.09 -34.43 10.53
CA TRP A 608 42.83 -35.22 10.57
C TRP A 608 41.62 -34.49 9.91
N TYR A 609 41.03 -34.90 8.77
CA TYR A 609 40.78 -36.24 8.21
C TYR A 609 41.02 -36.32 6.69
N GLN A 610 41.74 -37.37 6.30
CA GLN A 610 41.88 -37.91 4.95
C GLN A 610 40.88 -39.08 4.83
N TRP A 611 39.82 -38.94 4.03
CA TRP A 611 38.93 -40.05 3.69
C TRP A 611 39.25 -40.53 2.28
N SER A 612 39.92 -41.68 2.19
CA SER A 612 40.21 -42.39 0.96
C SER A 612 39.08 -43.38 0.60
N GLY A 613 38.69 -43.38 -0.68
CA GLY A 613 38.42 -44.59 -1.45
C GLY A 613 37.04 -45.24 -1.32
N GLY A 614 36.21 -45.08 -2.34
CA GLY A 614 35.02 -45.89 -2.59
C GLY A 614 34.34 -45.49 -3.89
N GLY A 615 34.76 -46.07 -5.00
CA GLY A 615 34.22 -45.80 -6.33
C GLY A 615 32.76 -46.23 -6.48
N ALA A 616 31.95 -45.33 -7.02
CA ALA A 616 30.66 -45.61 -7.66
C ALA A 616 30.45 -44.57 -8.79
N PRO A 617 29.80 -44.95 -9.89
CA PRO A 617 29.96 -44.29 -11.19
C PRO A 617 29.31 -42.91 -11.24
N SER A 618 30.02 -41.98 -11.88
CA SER A 618 29.54 -40.67 -12.32
C SER A 618 28.31 -40.85 -13.21
N VAL A 619 27.13 -40.53 -12.67
CA VAL A 619 25.96 -40.20 -13.47
C VAL A 619 26.12 -38.74 -13.85
N GLN A 620 26.45 -38.50 -15.12
CA GLN A 620 26.34 -37.18 -15.74
C GLN A 620 24.85 -36.79 -15.75
N LEU A 621 24.42 -36.07 -14.73
CA LEU A 621 23.20 -35.26 -14.82
C LEU A 621 23.55 -34.03 -15.66
N ALA A 622 22.89 -33.93 -16.80
CA ALA A 622 22.86 -32.75 -17.64
C ALA A 622 22.51 -31.53 -16.78
N SER A 623 23.39 -30.52 -16.83
CA SER A 623 23.10 -29.16 -16.42
C SER A 623 21.97 -28.64 -17.31
N SER A 624 20.75 -28.56 -16.77
CA SER A 624 19.72 -27.70 -17.35
C SER A 624 20.00 -26.28 -16.88
N ASP A 625 20.55 -25.48 -17.78
CA ASP A 625 20.60 -24.02 -17.70
C ASP A 625 19.16 -23.47 -17.82
N ASP A 626 18.38 -23.59 -16.75
CA ASP A 626 17.10 -22.89 -16.58
C ASP A 626 17.22 -21.96 -15.36
N ASP A 627 18.04 -20.91 -15.53
CA ASP A 627 18.05 -19.73 -14.68
C ASP A 627 16.74 -18.94 -14.89
N PHE A 628 15.67 -19.40 -14.24
CA PHE A 628 14.33 -18.79 -14.29
C PHE A 628 14.09 -17.74 -13.20
N PHE A 629 15.15 -17.16 -12.63
CA PHE A 629 15.04 -15.96 -11.81
C PHE A 629 16.21 -15.02 -12.13
N PRO A 630 15.97 -13.80 -12.64
CA PRO A 630 17.02 -12.79 -12.66
C PRO A 630 17.37 -12.49 -11.19
N ALA A 631 18.56 -12.90 -10.78
CA ALA A 631 19.15 -12.35 -9.57
C ALA A 631 19.37 -10.87 -9.85
N ASP A 632 18.55 -10.02 -9.24
CA ASP A 632 18.88 -8.61 -9.10
C ASP A 632 20.13 -8.53 -8.23
N ASP A 633 21.30 -8.55 -8.87
CA ASP A 633 22.62 -8.26 -8.29
C ASP A 633 22.75 -6.77 -7.89
N ALA A 634 21.67 -6.19 -7.36
CA ALA A 634 21.70 -4.90 -6.69
C ALA A 634 22.35 -5.09 -5.31
N ALA A 635 23.68 -5.18 -5.33
CA ALA A 635 24.62 -4.84 -4.26
C ALA A 635 23.99 -4.62 -2.86
N THR A 636 23.62 -5.72 -2.18
CA THR A 636 23.41 -5.72 -0.73
C THR A 636 24.77 -5.88 -0.04
N ASP A 637 25.64 -4.91 -0.28
CA ASP A 637 27.08 -4.97 -0.05
C ASP A 637 27.49 -4.79 1.43
N GLY A 638 26.65 -5.17 2.40
CA GLY A 638 26.92 -4.84 3.80
C GLY A 638 26.38 -5.74 4.90
N CYS A 639 25.43 -6.63 4.64
CA CYS A 639 24.91 -7.54 5.66
C CYS A 639 24.99 -8.97 5.16
N GLY A 640 26.19 -9.53 5.35
CA GLY A 640 26.67 -10.78 4.75
C GLY A 640 25.89 -12.05 5.13
N LEU A 641 26.47 -13.16 4.72
CA LEU A 641 25.92 -14.51 4.83
C LEU A 641 25.45 -14.81 6.28
N PHE A 642 24.26 -15.41 6.40
CA PHE A 642 23.76 -15.92 7.69
C PHE A 642 24.32 -17.31 7.94
N LEU A 643 25.19 -17.42 8.94
CA LEU A 643 25.88 -18.64 9.33
C LEU A 643 25.16 -19.30 10.52
N LEU A 644 24.98 -20.61 10.45
CA LEU A 644 24.49 -21.39 11.59
C LEU A 644 25.50 -21.30 12.74
N ALA A 645 25.07 -20.87 13.92
CA ALA A 645 25.86 -20.86 15.14
C ALA A 645 25.87 -22.26 15.78
N PRO A 646 26.95 -23.04 15.63
CA PRO A 646 26.97 -24.42 16.09
C PRO A 646 26.84 -24.51 17.61
N GLY A 647 25.91 -25.33 18.09
CA GLY A 647 25.68 -25.58 19.52
C GLY A 647 24.90 -24.50 20.26
N ALA A 648 24.42 -23.46 19.56
CA ALA A 648 23.55 -22.45 20.14
C ALA A 648 22.07 -22.82 19.92
N ASP A 649 21.42 -23.30 20.98
CA ASP A 649 19.99 -23.64 20.96
C ASP A 649 19.10 -22.51 21.52
N SER A 650 19.69 -21.48 22.13
CA SER A 650 18.94 -20.33 22.65
C SER A 650 19.79 -19.05 22.68
N LEU A 651 19.13 -17.91 22.59
CA LEU A 651 19.71 -16.58 22.74
C LEU A 651 19.52 -16.12 24.17
N THR A 652 20.62 -15.81 24.85
CA THR A 652 20.57 -15.31 26.23
C THR A 652 20.34 -13.80 26.24
N CYS A 653 19.28 -13.36 26.92
CA CYS A 653 18.96 -11.96 27.12
C CYS A 653 18.98 -11.62 28.62
N ARG A 654 19.57 -10.48 29.01
CA ARG A 654 19.63 -10.09 30.43
C ARG A 654 18.28 -9.59 30.95
N SER A 655 17.58 -8.80 30.14
CA SER A 655 16.26 -8.24 30.44
C SER A 655 15.42 -8.15 29.16
N PRO A 656 14.08 -8.28 29.23
CA PRO A 656 13.21 -8.11 28.07
C PRO A 656 13.33 -6.73 27.41
N GLU A 657 13.80 -5.72 28.15
CA GLU A 657 14.10 -4.37 27.66
C GLU A 657 15.29 -4.35 26.69
N GLY A 658 16.21 -5.31 26.83
CA GLY A 658 17.35 -5.48 25.93
C GLY A 658 16.97 -5.98 24.53
N VAL A 659 15.71 -6.37 24.28
CA VAL A 659 15.25 -6.71 22.93
C VAL A 659 14.80 -5.44 22.22
N VAL A 660 15.57 -4.97 21.24
CA VAL A 660 15.28 -3.76 20.47
C VAL A 660 14.11 -3.98 19.52
N GLN A 661 14.17 -5.07 18.75
CA GLN A 661 13.15 -5.44 17.76
C GLN A 661 12.95 -6.95 17.74
N PHE A 662 11.69 -7.36 17.55
CA PHE A 662 11.28 -8.74 17.52
C PHE A 662 10.32 -8.95 16.35
N HIS A 663 10.67 -9.88 15.47
CA HIS A 663 9.79 -10.37 14.42
C HIS A 663 9.50 -11.85 14.64
N ARG A 664 8.28 -12.25 14.31
CA ARG A 664 7.82 -13.64 14.39
C ARG A 664 7.23 -14.05 13.05
N SER A 665 7.45 -15.29 12.63
CA SER A 665 6.81 -15.78 11.42
C SER A 665 5.31 -15.99 11.63
N VAL A 666 4.51 -15.49 10.70
CA VAL A 666 3.05 -15.68 10.63
C VAL A 666 2.72 -17.07 10.10
N ASN A 667 3.57 -17.60 9.23
CA ASN A 667 3.46 -18.95 8.69
C ASN A 667 4.43 -19.92 9.40
N VAL A 668 4.30 -21.20 9.06
CA VAL A 668 5.20 -22.27 9.46
C VAL A 668 5.73 -22.90 8.17
N ALA A 669 7.04 -23.09 8.07
CA ALA A 669 7.69 -23.60 6.86
C ALA A 669 8.28 -24.99 7.10
N SER A 670 8.23 -25.87 6.10
CA SER A 670 8.91 -27.17 6.15
C SER A 670 10.34 -26.99 5.64
N LEU A 671 11.30 -26.94 6.55
CA LEU A 671 12.70 -26.62 6.27
C LEU A 671 13.58 -27.84 6.52
N SER A 672 14.67 -27.97 5.78
CA SER A 672 15.68 -29.02 5.98
C SER A 672 16.98 -28.42 6.56
N PRO A 673 16.97 -27.91 7.81
CA PRO A 673 18.15 -27.32 8.42
C PRO A 673 19.28 -28.35 8.49
N GLU A 674 20.51 -27.93 8.15
CA GLU A 674 21.70 -28.80 8.07
C GLU A 674 21.60 -29.94 7.05
N GLY A 675 20.71 -29.84 6.04
CA GLY A 675 20.51 -30.90 5.04
C GLY A 675 19.86 -32.17 5.59
N LYS A 676 19.25 -32.10 6.77
CA LYS A 676 18.51 -33.21 7.39
C LYS A 676 17.12 -33.35 6.78
N ALA A 677 16.36 -34.35 7.25
CA ALA A 677 14.97 -34.52 6.85
C ALA A 677 14.15 -33.23 7.09
N PRO A 678 13.17 -32.91 6.24
CA PRO A 678 12.34 -31.72 6.42
C PRO A 678 11.62 -31.71 7.77
N VAL A 679 11.69 -30.58 8.47
CA VAL A 679 11.05 -30.33 9.77
C VAL A 679 10.19 -29.07 9.68
N VAL A 680 9.02 -29.12 10.28
CA VAL A 680 8.08 -28.00 10.34
C VAL A 680 8.58 -26.98 11.38
N CYS A 681 9.00 -25.80 10.90
CA CYS A 681 9.69 -24.78 11.67
C CYS A 681 8.90 -23.46 11.76
N GLN A 682 8.96 -22.81 12.92
CA GLN A 682 8.53 -21.43 13.13
C GLN A 682 9.75 -20.51 13.19
N GLY A 683 9.69 -19.36 12.52
CA GLY A 683 10.77 -18.37 12.45
C GLY A 683 10.66 -17.25 13.48
N TYR A 684 11.79 -16.78 13.97
CA TYR A 684 11.91 -15.58 14.79
C TYR A 684 13.13 -14.76 14.37
N ILE A 685 13.02 -13.43 14.36
CA ILE A 685 14.17 -12.53 14.21
C ILE A 685 14.25 -11.68 15.47
N LEU A 686 15.42 -11.64 16.09
CA LEU A 686 15.66 -10.94 17.35
C LEU A 686 16.83 -9.98 17.16
N ALA A 687 16.61 -8.70 17.47
CA ALA A 687 17.66 -7.71 17.64
C ALA A 687 17.83 -7.41 19.13
N LEU A 688 19.01 -7.71 19.68
CA LEU A 688 19.35 -7.55 21.08
C LEU A 688 20.36 -6.41 21.26
N ALA A 689 20.10 -5.51 22.21
CA ALA A 689 21.07 -4.54 22.70
C ALA A 689 21.92 -5.19 23.80
N LEU A 690 23.20 -5.40 23.51
CA LEU A 690 24.23 -5.75 24.48
C LEU A 690 24.97 -4.45 24.86
N GLU A 691 25.60 -4.39 26.03
CA GLU A 691 26.12 -3.14 26.65
C GLU A 691 26.84 -2.16 25.70
N LYS A 692 27.57 -2.66 24.70
CA LYS A 692 28.30 -1.84 23.71
C LYS A 692 28.09 -2.25 22.25
N ARG A 693 27.18 -3.18 21.97
CA ARG A 693 26.99 -3.73 20.61
C ARG A 693 25.58 -4.25 20.42
N PHE A 694 25.15 -4.38 19.17
CA PHE A 694 23.90 -5.03 18.84
C PHE A 694 24.16 -6.46 18.38
N GLN A 695 23.18 -7.33 18.60
CA GLN A 695 23.21 -8.69 18.10
C GLN A 695 21.91 -8.98 17.35
N VAL A 696 22.01 -9.28 16.07
CA VAL A 696 20.88 -9.74 15.25
C VAL A 696 21.02 -11.25 15.04
N ALA A 697 19.91 -11.96 15.17
CA ALA A 697 19.86 -13.40 14.99
C ALA A 697 18.53 -13.81 14.35
N VAL A 698 18.59 -14.77 13.43
CA VAL A 698 17.44 -15.47 12.89
C VAL A 698 17.37 -16.85 13.53
N ALA A 699 16.25 -17.16 14.16
CA ALA A 699 16.02 -18.42 14.84
C ALA A 699 14.94 -19.24 14.13
N LEU A 700 15.23 -20.52 13.91
CA LEU A 700 14.26 -21.51 13.46
C LEU A 700 13.94 -22.45 14.62
N HIS A 701 12.67 -22.55 15.00
CA HIS A 701 12.19 -23.45 16.04
C HIS A 701 11.42 -24.61 15.41
N ALA A 702 11.91 -25.85 15.55
CA ALA A 702 11.18 -27.04 15.18
C ALA A 702 9.96 -27.22 16.07
N THR A 703 8.77 -27.06 15.49
CA THR A 703 7.50 -27.29 16.19
C THR A 703 7.37 -28.75 16.66
N GLN A 704 8.00 -29.67 15.95
CA GLN A 704 8.11 -31.09 16.30
C GLN A 704 9.51 -31.36 16.83
N GLY A 705 9.65 -31.59 18.14
CA GLY A 705 10.92 -31.90 18.80
C GLY A 705 11.58 -30.74 19.53
N GLY A 706 11.10 -29.50 19.34
CA GLY A 706 11.51 -28.34 20.14
C GLY A 706 12.96 -27.88 19.93
N ARG A 707 13.65 -28.44 18.93
CA ARG A 707 15.02 -28.08 18.59
C ARG A 707 15.05 -26.68 17.95
N ASN A 708 16.08 -25.91 18.26
CA ASN A 708 16.29 -24.59 17.71
C ASN A 708 17.55 -24.58 16.82
N TRP A 709 17.53 -23.75 15.78
CA TRP A 709 18.70 -23.41 14.99
C TRP A 709 18.85 -21.89 14.98
N LEU A 710 20.03 -21.41 15.34
CA LEU A 710 20.34 -19.99 15.39
C LEU A 710 21.29 -19.64 14.25
N TYR A 711 20.87 -18.70 13.41
CA TYR A 711 21.67 -18.14 12.33
C TYR A 711 22.06 -16.72 12.70
N LEU A 712 23.36 -16.44 12.62
CA LEU A 712 23.93 -15.13 12.90
C LEU A 712 24.50 -14.56 11.59
N PRO A 713 24.33 -13.26 11.30
CA PRO A 713 25.04 -12.63 10.20
C PRO A 713 26.55 -12.70 10.46
N GLU A 714 27.32 -12.85 9.40
CA GLU A 714 28.79 -12.87 9.42
C GLU A 714 29.38 -11.66 10.15
N ARG A 715 28.77 -10.47 9.94
CA ARG A 715 29.09 -9.23 10.64
C ARG A 715 27.91 -8.78 11.49
N GLN A 716 28.11 -8.71 12.81
CA GLN A 716 27.12 -8.17 13.73
C GLN A 716 27.17 -6.63 13.71
N PRO A 717 26.02 -5.94 13.83
CA PRO A 717 25.99 -4.48 13.88
C PRO A 717 26.70 -3.97 15.13
N GLU A 718 27.78 -3.21 14.93
CA GLU A 718 28.54 -2.60 16.04
C GLU A 718 27.89 -1.30 16.50
N ARG A 719 27.25 -0.60 15.56
CA ARG A 719 26.63 0.71 15.75
C ARG A 719 25.11 0.61 15.59
N PRO A 720 24.34 1.50 16.26
CA PRO A 720 22.89 1.53 16.10
C PRO A 720 22.45 1.87 14.66
N GLU A 721 23.28 2.57 13.90
CA GLU A 721 23.03 2.94 12.50
C GLU A 721 23.09 1.74 11.54
N GLU A 722 23.84 0.69 11.89
CA GLU A 722 23.97 -0.54 11.10
C GLU A 722 22.82 -1.53 11.37
N LEU A 723 22.06 -1.30 12.45
CA LEU A 723 21.00 -2.20 12.89
C LEU A 723 19.86 -2.37 11.86
N PRO A 724 19.33 -1.31 11.22
CA PRO A 724 18.30 -1.46 10.19
C PRO A 724 18.77 -2.33 9.03
N GLN A 725 20.00 -2.13 8.56
CA GLN A 725 20.57 -2.91 7.46
C GLN A 725 20.69 -4.41 7.83
N ALA A 726 21.16 -4.71 9.05
CA ALA A 726 21.26 -6.09 9.54
C ALA A 726 19.89 -6.75 9.71
N LEU A 727 18.86 -5.98 10.07
CA LEU A 727 17.49 -6.45 10.16
C LEU A 727 16.86 -6.71 8.80
N ASP A 728 17.09 -5.83 7.82
CA ASP A 728 16.61 -6.01 6.44
C ASP A 728 17.22 -7.27 5.82
N ALA A 729 18.52 -7.51 6.05
CA ALA A 729 19.16 -8.75 5.61
C ALA A 729 18.62 -10.00 6.34
N ALA A 730 18.28 -9.88 7.63
CA ALA A 730 17.66 -10.96 8.39
C ALA A 730 16.25 -11.28 7.88
N LEU A 731 15.48 -10.26 7.50
CA LEU A 731 14.16 -10.40 6.87
C LEU A 731 14.29 -11.08 5.50
N ALA A 732 15.19 -10.60 4.64
CA ALA A 732 15.47 -11.19 3.34
C ALA A 732 15.91 -12.66 3.46
N PHE A 733 16.76 -12.98 4.43
CA PHE A 733 17.15 -14.37 4.72
C PHE A 733 15.94 -15.22 5.14
N ALA A 734 15.10 -14.74 6.06
CA ALA A 734 13.90 -15.46 6.49
C ALA A 734 12.91 -15.69 5.32
N GLU A 735 12.73 -14.69 4.46
CA GLU A 735 11.90 -14.79 3.26
C GLU A 735 12.47 -15.78 2.24
N SER A 736 13.79 -15.82 2.07
CA SER A 736 14.47 -16.78 1.17
C SER A 736 14.26 -18.24 1.59
N VAL A 737 14.09 -18.50 2.89
CA VAL A 737 13.74 -19.84 3.40
C VAL A 737 12.22 -20.07 3.47
N GLY A 738 11.40 -19.13 2.98
CA GLY A 738 9.94 -19.27 2.90
C GLY A 738 9.17 -18.88 4.17
N LEU A 739 9.77 -18.09 5.06
CA LEU A 739 9.11 -17.55 6.25
C LEU A 739 8.60 -16.14 5.99
N LEU A 740 7.35 -15.88 6.35
CA LEU A 740 6.72 -14.56 6.30
C LEU A 740 6.78 -13.95 7.69
N MET A 741 7.56 -12.87 7.84
CA MET A 741 7.85 -12.26 9.12
C MET A 741 6.92 -11.07 9.40
N GLU A 742 6.42 -10.99 10.63
CA GLU A 742 5.65 -9.84 11.13
C GLU A 742 6.36 -9.24 12.35
N GLN A 743 6.46 -7.92 12.38
CA GLN A 743 7.00 -7.21 13.53
C GLN A 743 5.99 -7.25 14.67
N VAL A 744 6.43 -7.76 15.83
CA VAL A 744 5.59 -7.80 17.01
C VAL A 744 5.70 -6.45 17.75
N PRO A 745 4.58 -5.75 18.01
CA PRO A 745 4.61 -4.44 18.65
C PRO A 745 5.18 -4.51 20.06
N VAL A 746 5.94 -3.48 20.43
CA VAL A 746 6.68 -3.38 21.70
C VAL A 746 5.76 -3.35 22.92
N GLN A 747 4.50 -2.96 22.76
CA GLN A 747 3.53 -2.88 23.85
C GLN A 747 3.25 -4.25 24.50
N ASP A 748 3.33 -5.33 23.72
CA ASP A 748 3.12 -6.71 24.17
C ASP A 748 4.43 -7.48 24.38
N ARG A 749 5.56 -6.76 24.45
CA ARG A 749 6.92 -7.35 24.42
C ARG A 749 7.12 -8.42 25.50
N ALA A 750 6.71 -8.20 26.75
CA ALA A 750 6.92 -9.20 27.81
C ALA A 750 6.16 -10.52 27.55
N ALA A 751 4.91 -10.43 27.09
CA ALA A 751 4.09 -11.61 26.79
C ALA A 751 4.55 -12.32 25.51
N ALA A 752 4.94 -11.56 24.49
CA ALA A 752 5.46 -12.08 23.23
C ALA A 752 6.81 -12.78 23.41
N LEU A 753 7.74 -12.16 24.15
CA LEU A 753 9.05 -12.75 24.46
C LEU A 753 8.92 -13.99 25.35
N ALA A 754 7.95 -14.02 26.28
CA ALA A 754 7.67 -15.22 27.08
C ALA A 754 7.17 -16.40 26.24
N ARG A 755 6.63 -16.15 25.04
CA ARG A 755 6.22 -17.18 24.07
C ARG A 755 7.31 -17.53 23.06
N CYS A 756 8.45 -16.84 23.06
CA CYS A 756 9.56 -17.16 22.17
C CYS A 756 10.38 -18.31 22.76
N PRO A 757 10.33 -19.53 22.18
CA PRO A 757 11.00 -20.70 22.74
C PRO A 757 12.54 -20.64 22.62
N VAL A 758 13.05 -19.70 21.83
CA VAL A 758 14.49 -19.55 21.54
C VAL A 758 15.15 -18.52 22.45
N LEU A 759 14.39 -17.73 23.21
CA LEU A 759 14.94 -16.69 24.07
C LEU A 759 15.03 -17.15 25.53
N ALA A 760 16.24 -17.14 26.10
CA ALA A 760 16.50 -17.44 27.50
C ALA A 760 16.79 -16.15 28.27
N CYS A 761 15.85 -15.69 29.12
CA CYS A 761 16.06 -14.51 29.95
C CYS A 761 16.77 -14.88 31.27
N ALA A 762 17.96 -14.33 31.51
CA ALA A 762 18.84 -14.68 32.65
C ALA A 762 18.30 -14.32 34.05
N GLY A 763 17.09 -13.74 34.16
CA GLY A 763 16.48 -13.30 35.41
C GLY A 763 15.40 -14.22 35.99
N LYS A 764 15.01 -15.30 35.31
CA LYS A 764 14.10 -16.30 35.89
C LYS A 764 14.90 -17.35 36.65
N GLY A 765 15.47 -16.95 37.78
CA GLY A 765 15.84 -17.90 38.82
C GLY A 765 14.54 -18.56 39.29
N THR A 766 14.40 -19.85 38.98
CA THR A 766 13.41 -20.76 39.57
C THR A 766 13.58 -20.86 41.07
#